data_AF-A0A0K0YA35-F1
#
_entry.id   AF-A0A0K0YA35-F1
#
_cell.length_a   1.000
_cell.length_b   1.000
_cell.length_c   1.000
_cell.angle_alpha   90.00
_cell.angle_beta   90.00
_cell.angle_gamma   90.00
#
_symmetry.space_group_name_H-M   'P 1'
#
loop_
_entity.id
_entity.type
_entity.pdbx_description
1 polymer ?
#
loop_
_entity_poly.entity_id
_entity_poly.type
_entity_poly.pdbx_seq_one_letter_code
_entity_poly.pdbx_strand_id
1 'polypeptide(L)'
;MIRLVALLAFLPILASADPVTIRSGEHETFSRLVISIGHNTDWSIDPSDDGYVLKLDGRSDGFDTSQVFERIHRDRLIDVRQVAPNALSLFVECHCELDSFLWQPGRLVVDIIDSPDPVPAASDVVLDPLHVTSTPPIIRPAGTPLTLPNMLNISPLGIEASDQIRAEETQVEIDLSAAEEALAIGIARAASQGFLVPSTVETGQTEVEGDKVHLVPEQSDEHEPDVSIAPIRPGVGISTAMDRDLAQLGVELGRSLEQQCLSAELFQISTWGDDRAFHEQASALAETLAGEFGEEPREAQENLARLYIHFGFGAEARLVLAVSPASSQSRTILTELAGIVDDYDRDYPAILSQESCNTPGALWAFILRPTVQEESDRNQLIQHFYALPQPLRNQISPRLARGFLDIGDPAAASQLLHTANNQDAGSTHEAQTTRALIAEGFDDAEEALAVLSNEADDSVRTTPQSLIRLIELQLEQGTTPSEANLLLVGALRQEHRDTPVAQDLANIEAVGRMAAAQYQVALDLMQNREDIQALEIIDKIYEKIATHADSGTFLEFVFDEIPEGLTSATENAIAKRLIDLGFYERARSFLTGDAERAAAAERRYLRAESALGADDFALAMDALLGMTDERARALRARAYEGMGQHRAALSALNINQSASSPTLQFRAGAWERLTVEDDEVLSAFAHTVLVAPSDAPAATLAERREILTQSQDSRQSVENLLMRFTAETGGN
;
A
#
# COMPACT_ATOMS: atom_id res chain seq x y z
N MET A 1 -39.42 15.63 38.95
CA MET A 1 -38.49 15.41 37.82
C MET A 1 -39.11 15.65 36.44
N ILE A 2 -40.44 15.54 36.27
CA ILE A 2 -41.11 15.78 34.97
C ILE A 2 -41.17 17.26 34.54
N ARG A 3 -41.04 18.23 35.47
CA ARG A 3 -41.07 19.67 35.15
C ARG A 3 -39.74 20.26 34.65
N LEU A 4 -38.61 19.55 34.79
CA LEU A 4 -37.30 20.02 34.30
C LEU A 4 -37.11 19.70 32.81
N VAL A 5 -37.71 18.61 32.33
CA VAL A 5 -37.64 18.16 30.93
C VAL A 5 -38.43 19.08 30.00
N ALA A 6 -39.51 19.70 30.49
CA ALA A 6 -40.33 20.61 29.68
C ALA A 6 -39.68 21.99 29.43
N LEU A 7 -38.67 22.38 30.24
CA LEU A 7 -37.99 23.68 30.07
C LEU A 7 -36.80 23.61 29.09
N LEU A 8 -36.24 22.41 28.87
CA LEU A 8 -35.16 22.17 27.89
C LEU A 8 -35.67 21.97 26.46
N ALA A 9 -36.98 21.75 26.26
CA ALA A 9 -37.59 21.56 24.95
C ALA A 9 -37.95 22.87 24.21
N PHE A 10 -37.68 24.04 24.80
CA PHE A 10 -37.98 25.35 24.21
C PHE A 10 -36.76 26.25 24.03
N LEU A 11 -35.52 25.72 24.06
CA LEU A 11 -34.40 26.44 23.47
C LEU A 11 -34.51 26.32 21.94
N PRO A 12 -34.82 27.40 21.19
CA PRO A 12 -34.64 27.37 19.76
C PRO A 12 -33.14 27.19 19.52
N ILE A 13 -32.77 26.06 18.94
CA ILE A 13 -31.45 25.86 18.36
C ILE A 13 -31.40 26.84 17.18
N LEU A 14 -30.90 28.04 17.43
CA LEU A 14 -30.39 28.91 16.38
C LEU A 14 -29.16 28.18 15.84
N ALA A 15 -29.37 27.27 14.90
CA ALA A 15 -28.31 26.80 14.03
C ALA A 15 -27.85 28.03 13.23
N SER A 16 -26.85 28.73 13.76
CA SER A 16 -26.06 29.63 12.92
C SER A 16 -25.25 28.72 12.03
N ALA A 17 -25.62 28.66 10.76
CA ALA A 17 -24.78 28.07 9.74
C ALA A 17 -23.46 28.82 9.72
N ASP A 18 -22.35 28.07 9.62
CA ASP A 18 -21.01 28.64 9.61
C ASP A 18 -20.86 29.52 8.34
N PRO A 19 -20.34 30.76 8.47
CA PRO A 19 -20.16 31.63 7.32
C PRO A 19 -19.17 31.02 6.33
N VAL A 20 -19.32 31.38 5.05
CA VAL A 20 -18.41 30.95 3.98
C VAL A 20 -17.01 31.49 4.26
N THR A 21 -16.04 30.60 4.43
CA THR A 21 -14.65 30.98 4.73
C THR A 21 -13.89 31.34 3.46
N ILE A 22 -13.01 32.34 3.59
CA ILE A 22 -12.17 32.86 2.51
C ILE A 22 -10.71 32.80 2.94
N ARG A 23 -9.85 32.19 2.12
CA ARG A 23 -8.40 32.17 2.31
C ARG A 23 -7.73 32.87 1.15
N SER A 24 -6.73 33.69 1.44
CA SER A 24 -5.98 34.46 0.44
C SER A 24 -4.53 34.01 0.33
N GLY A 25 -3.93 34.24 -0.84
CA GLY A 25 -2.50 34.04 -1.11
C GLY A 25 -1.98 35.02 -2.16
N GLU A 26 -0.80 35.59 -1.89
CA GLU A 26 -0.13 36.53 -2.79
C GLU A 26 0.86 35.81 -3.71
N HIS A 27 0.84 36.15 -4.99
CA HIS A 27 1.82 35.72 -5.97
C HIS A 27 2.39 36.93 -6.73
N GLU A 28 3.48 36.71 -7.47
CA GLU A 28 4.19 37.78 -8.17
C GLU A 28 3.30 38.53 -9.16
N THR A 29 2.42 37.83 -9.89
CA THR A 29 1.58 38.40 -10.98
C THR A 29 0.07 38.37 -10.71
N PHE A 30 -0.37 37.78 -9.59
CA PHE A 30 -1.79 37.73 -9.22
C PHE A 30 -1.99 37.55 -7.71
N SER A 31 -3.17 37.94 -7.21
CA SER A 31 -3.63 37.57 -5.85
C SER A 31 -4.76 36.56 -5.95
N ARG A 32 -4.71 35.48 -5.16
CA ARG A 32 -5.70 34.39 -5.19
C ARG A 32 -6.59 34.40 -3.96
N LEU A 33 -7.89 34.25 -4.16
CA LEU A 33 -8.89 33.98 -3.13
C LEU A 33 -9.45 32.56 -3.31
N VAL A 34 -9.47 31.77 -2.24
CA VAL A 34 -10.08 30.44 -2.19
C VAL A 34 -11.27 30.49 -1.23
N ILE A 35 -12.46 30.23 -1.76
CA ILE A 35 -13.75 30.41 -1.10
C ILE A 35 -14.44 29.05 -0.95
N SER A 36 -14.76 28.66 0.28
CA SER A 36 -15.39 27.37 0.59
C SER A 36 -16.91 27.42 0.45
N ILE A 37 -17.40 27.37 -0.80
CA ILE A 37 -18.82 27.52 -1.12
C ILE A 37 -19.68 26.29 -0.78
N GLY A 38 -19.08 25.10 -0.66
CA GLY A 38 -19.78 23.83 -0.40
C GLY A 38 -20.26 23.11 -1.66
N HIS A 39 -20.46 21.79 -1.57
CA HIS A 39 -20.85 20.96 -2.72
C HIS A 39 -22.20 21.38 -3.31
N ASN A 40 -22.33 21.29 -4.65
CA ASN A 40 -23.56 21.63 -5.40
C ASN A 40 -24.11 23.05 -5.15
N THR A 41 -23.24 24.02 -4.84
CA THR A 41 -23.63 25.44 -4.76
C THR A 41 -23.38 26.11 -6.10
N ASP A 42 -24.45 26.61 -6.73
CA ASP A 42 -24.34 27.43 -7.94
C ASP A 42 -23.79 28.82 -7.58
N TRP A 43 -22.96 29.38 -8.46
CA TRP A 43 -22.29 30.65 -8.21
C TRP A 43 -22.14 31.47 -9.50
N SER A 44 -22.04 32.78 -9.35
CA SER A 44 -21.77 33.72 -10.44
C SER A 44 -20.91 34.88 -9.95
N ILE A 45 -20.07 35.43 -10.83
CA ILE A 45 -19.32 36.64 -10.58
C ILE A 45 -19.66 37.65 -11.67
N ASP A 46 -20.23 38.78 -11.27
CA ASP A 46 -20.63 39.85 -12.17
C ASP A 46 -19.72 41.07 -11.98
N PRO A 47 -19.32 41.78 -13.06
CA PRO A 47 -18.68 43.09 -12.95
C PRO A 47 -19.59 44.13 -12.28
N SER A 48 -18.99 45.08 -11.57
CA SER A 48 -19.66 46.20 -10.89
C SER A 48 -18.85 47.49 -11.04
N ASP A 49 -19.42 48.64 -10.66
CA ASP A 49 -18.78 49.96 -10.85
C ASP A 49 -17.39 50.07 -10.18
N ASP A 50 -17.18 49.38 -9.05
CA ASP A 50 -15.93 49.44 -8.26
C ASP A 50 -15.16 48.09 -8.20
N GLY A 51 -15.45 47.15 -9.11
CA GLY A 51 -14.81 45.82 -9.13
C GLY A 51 -15.77 44.70 -9.51
N TYR A 52 -15.89 43.66 -8.69
CA TYR A 52 -16.70 42.46 -8.97
C TYR A 52 -17.62 42.08 -7.81
N VAL A 53 -18.74 41.41 -8.10
CA VAL A 53 -19.67 40.88 -7.09
C VAL A 53 -19.84 39.38 -7.29
N LEU A 54 -19.40 38.61 -6.30
CA LEU A 54 -19.66 37.17 -6.20
C LEU A 54 -21.03 36.93 -5.57
N LYS A 55 -21.86 36.11 -6.22
CA LYS A 55 -23.15 35.63 -5.72
C LYS A 55 -23.14 34.11 -5.59
N LEU A 56 -23.65 33.62 -4.45
CA LEU A 56 -23.87 32.20 -4.21
C LEU A 56 -25.38 31.94 -4.15
N ASP A 57 -25.86 30.98 -4.93
CA ASP A 57 -27.27 30.60 -4.94
C ASP A 57 -27.56 29.55 -3.86
N GLY A 58 -28.71 29.70 -3.19
CA GLY A 58 -29.15 28.76 -2.15
C GLY A 58 -28.45 28.88 -0.80
N ARG A 59 -27.54 29.84 -0.61
CA ARG A 59 -26.87 30.13 0.67
C ARG A 59 -27.28 31.48 1.25
N SER A 60 -27.35 31.61 2.57
CA SER A 60 -27.65 32.88 3.26
C SER A 60 -26.82 33.09 4.53
N ASP A 61 -25.71 32.37 4.65
CA ASP A 61 -24.96 32.25 5.91
C ASP A 61 -23.88 33.35 6.05
N GLY A 62 -23.71 34.18 5.03
CA GLY A 62 -22.70 35.23 4.97
C GLY A 62 -21.28 34.73 4.69
N PHE A 63 -20.33 35.66 4.72
CA PHE A 63 -18.91 35.41 4.42
C PHE A 63 -18.05 35.86 5.58
N ASP A 64 -17.04 35.05 5.94
CA ASP A 64 -15.99 35.48 6.85
C ASP A 64 -14.88 36.18 6.07
N THR A 65 -14.85 37.51 6.14
CA THR A 65 -13.86 38.36 5.48
C THR A 65 -12.69 38.74 6.39
N SER A 66 -12.66 38.27 7.64
CA SER A 66 -11.72 38.76 8.67
C SER A 66 -10.26 38.47 8.34
N GLN A 67 -9.98 37.32 7.69
CA GLN A 67 -8.62 36.86 7.37
C GLN A 67 -8.18 37.17 5.93
N VAL A 68 -9.02 37.84 5.12
CA VAL A 68 -8.74 38.05 3.68
C VAL A 68 -7.44 38.82 3.47
N PHE A 69 -7.15 39.83 4.31
CA PHE A 69 -5.97 40.68 4.15
C PHE A 69 -4.79 40.29 5.04
N GLU A 70 -4.78 39.08 5.63
CA GLU A 70 -3.63 38.61 6.42
C GLU A 70 -2.43 38.22 5.55
N ARG A 71 -2.67 37.76 4.31
CA ARG A 71 -1.67 37.13 3.45
C ARG A 71 -1.52 37.75 2.05
N ILE A 72 -2.29 38.79 1.76
CA ILE A 72 -2.23 39.56 0.50
C ILE A 72 -2.12 41.06 0.80
N HIS A 73 -1.49 41.78 -0.11
CA HIS A 73 -1.40 43.23 -0.04
C HIS A 73 -2.65 43.88 -0.66
N ARG A 74 -2.91 45.16 -0.31
CA ARG A 74 -4.07 45.91 -0.82
C ARG A 74 -3.80 46.61 -2.17
N ASP A 75 -2.87 46.05 -2.93
CA ASP A 75 -2.41 46.64 -4.20
C ASP A 75 -3.33 46.23 -5.36
N ARG A 76 -3.85 44.98 -5.35
CA ARG A 76 -4.81 44.46 -6.34
C ARG A 76 -6.24 44.48 -5.82
N LEU A 77 -6.47 43.84 -4.68
CA LEU A 77 -7.75 43.83 -3.98
C LEU A 77 -7.73 44.87 -2.86
N ILE A 78 -8.52 45.92 -2.98
CA ILE A 78 -8.51 47.04 -2.03
C ILE A 78 -9.37 46.74 -0.81
N ASP A 79 -10.54 46.14 -1.03
CA ASP A 79 -11.48 45.82 0.02
C ASP A 79 -12.39 44.66 -0.36
N VAL A 80 -12.97 44.02 0.64
CA VAL A 80 -13.99 42.99 0.47
C VAL A 80 -15.14 43.29 1.41
N ARG A 81 -16.34 43.47 0.87
CA ARG A 81 -17.53 43.79 1.67
C ARG A 81 -18.69 42.86 1.36
N GLN A 82 -19.29 42.34 2.42
CA GLN A 82 -20.53 41.61 2.29
C GLN A 82 -21.69 42.60 2.02
N VAL A 83 -22.30 42.48 0.83
CA VAL A 83 -23.41 43.34 0.39
C VAL A 83 -24.77 42.71 0.62
N ALA A 84 -24.83 41.37 0.68
CA ALA A 84 -26.02 40.60 1.07
C ALA A 84 -25.59 39.28 1.76
N PRO A 85 -26.50 38.53 2.40
CA PRO A 85 -26.19 37.22 2.99
C PRO A 85 -25.54 36.22 2.02
N ASN A 86 -25.79 36.39 0.72
CA ASN A 86 -25.33 35.51 -0.35
C ASN A 86 -24.46 36.23 -1.40
N ALA A 87 -24.09 37.50 -1.14
CA ALA A 87 -23.32 38.30 -2.09
C ALA A 87 -22.16 39.05 -1.44
N LEU A 88 -21.00 38.95 -2.07
CA LEU A 88 -19.72 39.51 -1.64
C LEU A 88 -19.16 40.42 -2.73
N SER A 89 -18.90 41.68 -2.39
CA SER A 89 -18.28 42.66 -3.29
C SER A 89 -16.78 42.68 -3.08
N LEU A 90 -16.04 42.53 -4.18
CA LEU A 90 -14.59 42.58 -4.30
C LEU A 90 -14.21 43.91 -4.95
N PHE A 91 -13.57 44.81 -4.20
CA PHE A 91 -13.16 46.12 -4.69
C PHE A 91 -11.77 46.04 -5.33
N VAL A 92 -11.68 46.32 -6.62
CA VAL A 92 -10.45 46.20 -7.42
C VAL A 92 -10.28 47.52 -8.18
N GLU A 93 -9.23 48.30 -7.86
CA GLU A 93 -8.90 49.55 -8.59
C GLU A 93 -7.59 49.45 -9.39
N CYS A 94 -7.01 48.25 -9.53
CA CYS A 94 -5.86 48.01 -10.41
C CYS A 94 -6.30 47.73 -11.86
N HIS A 95 -5.38 47.89 -12.82
CA HIS A 95 -5.56 47.38 -14.19
C HIS A 95 -5.36 45.86 -14.18
N CYS A 96 -6.36 45.14 -13.68
CA CYS A 96 -6.30 43.70 -13.47
C CYS A 96 -7.53 43.03 -14.07
N GLU A 97 -7.37 41.77 -14.48
CA GLU A 97 -8.44 40.90 -14.92
C GLU A 97 -8.76 39.87 -13.83
N LEU A 98 -10.02 39.43 -13.75
CA LEU A 98 -10.47 38.46 -12.77
C LEU A 98 -10.79 37.12 -13.46
N ASP A 99 -10.07 36.07 -13.08
CA ASP A 99 -10.35 34.69 -13.51
C ASP A 99 -10.97 33.91 -12.35
N SER A 100 -12.00 33.11 -12.64
CA SER A 100 -12.71 32.36 -11.60
C SER A 100 -13.14 30.98 -12.05
N PHE A 101 -12.83 29.97 -11.24
CA PHE A 101 -13.10 28.57 -11.54
C PHE A 101 -13.22 27.71 -10.28
N LEU A 102 -13.84 26.54 -10.41
CA LEU A 102 -13.88 25.55 -9.33
C LEU A 102 -12.63 24.67 -9.37
N TRP A 103 -11.79 24.73 -8.33
CA TRP A 103 -10.62 23.85 -8.22
C TRP A 103 -11.01 22.42 -7.85
N GLN A 104 -12.07 22.27 -7.03
CA GLN A 104 -12.71 21.00 -6.70
C GLN A 104 -14.17 21.27 -6.26
N PRO A 105 -15.04 20.24 -6.18
CA PRO A 105 -16.42 20.44 -5.73
C PRO A 105 -16.50 21.19 -4.40
N GLY A 106 -17.13 22.37 -4.42
CA GLY A 106 -17.31 23.21 -3.23
C GLY A 106 -16.15 24.14 -2.86
N ARG A 107 -15.09 24.24 -3.67
CA ARG A 107 -14.04 25.27 -3.52
C ARG A 107 -13.92 26.14 -4.78
N LEU A 108 -14.35 27.38 -4.65
CA LEU A 108 -14.24 28.40 -5.69
C LEU A 108 -12.92 29.14 -5.56
N VAL A 109 -12.19 29.25 -6.66
CA VAL A 109 -10.96 30.04 -6.75
C VAL A 109 -11.25 31.28 -7.58
N VAL A 110 -10.78 32.43 -7.10
CA VAL A 110 -10.87 33.72 -7.77
C VAL A 110 -9.48 34.35 -7.79
N ASP A 111 -8.92 34.51 -8.97
CA ASP A 111 -7.61 35.10 -9.21
C ASP A 111 -7.75 36.51 -9.78
N ILE A 112 -7.03 37.46 -9.17
CA ILE A 112 -6.96 38.86 -9.60
C ILE A 112 -5.59 39.05 -10.23
N ILE A 113 -5.55 39.07 -11.55
CA ILE A 113 -4.33 38.95 -12.37
C ILE A 113 -3.97 40.33 -12.92
N ASP A 114 -2.71 40.73 -12.83
CA ASP A 114 -2.26 41.99 -13.44
C ASP A 114 -2.40 41.94 -14.96
N SER A 115 -3.10 42.91 -15.55
CA SER A 115 -3.13 43.06 -17.00
C SER A 115 -1.85 43.75 -17.47
N PRO A 116 -1.20 43.29 -18.56
CA PRO A 116 -0.12 44.04 -19.19
C PRO A 116 -0.65 45.39 -19.72
N ASP A 117 0.16 46.45 -19.62
CA ASP A 117 -0.18 47.81 -20.05
C ASP A 117 -0.85 47.83 -21.45
N PRO A 118 -1.91 48.64 -21.66
CA PRO A 118 -2.62 48.67 -22.92
C PRO A 118 -1.76 49.25 -24.03
N VAL A 119 -1.41 48.41 -25.01
CA VAL A 119 -1.01 48.87 -26.35
C VAL A 119 -2.23 49.60 -26.94
N PRO A 120 -2.07 50.83 -27.46
CA PRO A 120 -3.21 51.65 -27.89
C PRO A 120 -4.04 50.93 -28.96
N ALA A 121 -5.33 50.80 -28.66
CA ALA A 121 -6.34 50.20 -29.52
C ALA A 121 -6.44 50.92 -30.87
N ALA A 122 -6.30 50.16 -31.96
CA ALA A 122 -6.86 50.52 -33.24
C ALA A 122 -8.34 50.10 -33.26
N SER A 123 -9.20 51.07 -33.55
CA SER A 123 -10.66 50.98 -33.51
C SER A 123 -11.29 50.05 -34.55
N ASP A 124 -12.54 49.68 -34.20
CA ASP A 124 -13.67 49.34 -35.07
C ASP A 124 -13.70 47.97 -35.74
N VAL A 125 -14.33 47.01 -35.05
CA VAL A 125 -15.33 46.14 -35.70
C VAL A 125 -16.54 45.98 -34.77
N VAL A 126 -17.66 46.55 -35.19
CA VAL A 126 -19.00 46.34 -34.63
C VAL A 126 -19.54 45.01 -35.14
N LEU A 127 -19.96 44.11 -34.23
CA LEU A 127 -20.94 43.07 -34.53
C LEU A 127 -21.88 42.88 -33.34
N ASP A 128 -23.15 43.24 -33.56
CA ASP A 128 -24.30 43.01 -32.69
C ASP A 128 -24.90 41.59 -32.97
N PRO A 129 -25.85 41.07 -32.15
CA PRO A 129 -25.68 39.79 -31.47
C PRO A 129 -26.57 38.67 -32.01
N LEU A 130 -26.14 37.42 -31.87
CA LEU A 130 -27.00 36.25 -32.06
C LEU A 130 -27.44 35.67 -30.70
N HIS A 131 -28.72 35.87 -30.41
CA HIS A 131 -29.48 35.09 -29.43
C HIS A 131 -29.42 33.60 -29.75
N VAL A 132 -29.16 32.76 -28.73
CA VAL A 132 -29.60 31.36 -28.74
C VAL A 132 -30.20 31.00 -27.39
N THR A 133 -31.48 30.64 -27.45
CA THR A 133 -32.36 30.15 -26.39
C THR A 133 -31.94 28.80 -25.84
N SER A 134 -32.07 28.64 -24.52
CA SER A 134 -31.89 27.40 -23.76
C SER A 134 -32.95 26.35 -24.09
N THR A 135 -32.54 25.12 -24.44
CA THR A 135 -33.31 23.89 -24.21
C THR A 135 -32.32 22.73 -24.03
N PRO A 136 -32.43 21.89 -22.98
CA PRO A 136 -31.42 20.88 -22.69
C PRO A 136 -31.65 19.61 -23.53
N PRO A 137 -30.60 18.98 -24.09
CA PRO A 137 -30.73 17.64 -24.64
C PRO A 137 -30.35 16.57 -23.61
N ILE A 138 -31.13 15.50 -23.67
CA ILE A 138 -30.97 14.23 -22.95
C ILE A 138 -29.68 13.54 -23.42
N ILE A 139 -28.83 13.13 -22.46
CA ILE A 139 -27.57 12.43 -22.72
C ILE A 139 -27.84 10.97 -23.09
N ARG A 140 -27.33 10.55 -24.25
CA ARG A 140 -26.99 9.15 -24.57
C ARG A 140 -25.52 9.10 -24.96
N PRO A 141 -24.75 8.08 -24.56
CA PRO A 141 -23.32 8.05 -24.81
C PRO A 141 -23.08 7.62 -26.26
N ALA A 142 -22.51 8.52 -27.05
CA ALA A 142 -21.89 8.22 -28.33
C ALA A 142 -20.56 8.97 -28.35
N GLY A 143 -19.47 8.23 -28.58
CA GLY A 143 -18.12 8.79 -28.59
C GLY A 143 -17.99 9.90 -29.63
N THR A 144 -17.47 11.04 -29.20
CA THR A 144 -17.11 12.16 -30.07
C THR A 144 -15.59 12.33 -30.09
N PRO A 145 -14.98 12.48 -31.29
CA PRO A 145 -13.55 12.73 -31.44
C PRO A 145 -13.18 14.14 -30.98
N LEU A 146 -12.02 14.26 -30.34
CA LEU A 146 -11.39 15.53 -30.00
C LEU A 146 -11.07 16.31 -31.29
N THR A 147 -11.64 17.49 -31.43
CA THR A 147 -11.25 18.48 -32.45
C THR A 147 -10.39 19.54 -31.75
N LEU A 148 -9.13 19.64 -32.15
CA LEU A 148 -8.22 20.69 -31.70
C LEU A 148 -8.55 22.01 -32.44
N PRO A 149 -8.47 23.17 -31.78
CA PRO A 149 -8.70 24.47 -32.41
C PRO A 149 -7.57 24.79 -33.38
N ASN A 150 -7.94 25.19 -34.60
CA ASN A 150 -7.02 25.56 -35.67
C ASN A 150 -6.41 26.95 -35.40
N MET A 151 -5.21 26.99 -34.82
CA MET A 151 -4.45 28.20 -34.51
C MET A 151 -3.47 28.53 -35.64
N LEU A 152 -3.95 28.74 -36.87
CA LEU A 152 -3.14 29.27 -37.97
C LEU A 152 -3.96 30.31 -38.75
N ASN A 153 -3.96 31.54 -38.25
CA ASN A 153 -4.43 32.71 -38.99
C ASN A 153 -3.20 33.46 -39.53
N ILE A 154 -2.69 33.01 -40.69
CA ILE A 154 -1.65 33.73 -41.42
C ILE A 154 -2.34 34.81 -42.25
N SER A 155 -2.21 36.07 -41.83
CA SER A 155 -2.58 37.21 -42.67
C SER A 155 -1.55 37.35 -43.80
N PRO A 156 -1.98 37.49 -45.07
CA PRO A 156 -1.05 37.66 -46.17
C PRO A 156 -0.38 39.04 -46.12
N LEU A 157 0.95 39.05 -45.96
CA LEU A 157 1.78 40.21 -46.24
C LEU A 157 1.68 40.57 -47.73
N GLY A 158 1.31 41.82 -48.01
CA GLY A 158 1.25 42.36 -49.36
C GLY A 158 2.65 42.40 -49.99
N ILE A 159 2.84 41.57 -51.01
CA ILE A 159 4.02 41.64 -51.88
C ILE A 159 3.73 42.68 -52.97
N GLU A 160 4.39 43.83 -52.88
CA GLU A 160 4.53 44.73 -54.02
C GLU A 160 5.40 44.04 -55.08
N ALA A 161 4.84 43.88 -56.27
CA ALA A 161 5.52 43.30 -57.41
C ALA A 161 6.68 44.22 -57.85
N SER A 162 7.91 43.78 -57.58
CA SER A 162 9.10 44.32 -58.21
C SER A 162 9.51 43.39 -59.35
N ASP A 163 9.22 43.83 -60.57
CA ASP A 163 9.65 43.24 -61.83
C ASP A 163 11.18 43.31 -61.92
N GLN A 164 11.86 42.16 -61.84
CA GLN A 164 13.13 41.82 -62.51
C GLN A 164 13.93 40.77 -61.72
N ILE A 165 13.67 39.49 -61.96
CA ILE A 165 14.72 38.47 -61.96
C ILE A 165 14.50 37.61 -63.21
N ARG A 166 15.40 37.76 -64.17
CA ARG A 166 15.47 36.93 -65.37
C ARG A 166 16.09 35.59 -64.98
N ALA A 167 15.26 34.56 -64.89
CA ALA A 167 15.73 33.19 -64.75
C ALA A 167 16.39 32.73 -66.06
N GLU A 168 17.66 32.35 -65.98
CA GLU A 168 18.30 31.49 -66.96
C GLU A 168 17.67 30.09 -66.83
N GLU A 169 17.05 29.61 -67.91
CA GLU A 169 16.60 28.22 -68.04
C GLU A 169 17.83 27.30 -68.11
N THR A 170 18.30 26.84 -66.96
CA THR A 170 19.15 25.65 -66.90
C THR A 170 18.22 24.44 -66.93
N GLN A 171 18.11 23.80 -68.09
CA GLN A 171 17.46 22.49 -68.21
C GLN A 171 18.26 21.48 -67.37
N VAL A 172 17.72 21.10 -66.21
CA VAL A 172 18.22 19.97 -65.42
C VAL A 172 17.72 18.71 -66.11
N GLU A 173 18.64 17.95 -66.68
CA GLU A 173 18.40 16.62 -67.23
C GLU A 173 18.03 15.70 -66.05
N ILE A 174 16.76 15.30 -65.96
CA ILE A 174 16.27 14.41 -64.89
C ILE A 174 16.81 13.01 -65.18
N ASP A 175 17.69 12.52 -64.30
CA ASP A 175 18.15 11.14 -64.34
C ASP A 175 17.05 10.21 -63.81
N LEU A 176 16.32 9.59 -64.74
CA LEU A 176 15.25 8.64 -64.45
C LEU A 176 15.75 7.24 -64.06
N SER A 177 17.06 6.99 -64.09
CA SER A 177 17.61 5.64 -63.88
C SER A 177 17.29 5.07 -62.49
N ALA A 178 17.39 5.90 -61.45
CA ALA A 178 17.09 5.48 -60.07
C ALA A 178 15.59 5.17 -59.86
N ALA A 179 14.70 5.91 -60.52
CA ALA A 179 13.26 5.67 -60.48
C ALA A 179 12.87 4.41 -61.28
N GLU A 180 13.52 4.17 -62.42
CA GLU A 180 13.36 2.95 -63.21
C GLU A 180 13.85 1.70 -62.44
N GLU A 181 14.97 1.81 -61.72
CA GLU A 181 15.51 0.70 -60.92
C GLU A 181 14.60 0.39 -59.71
N ALA A 182 14.13 1.41 -58.99
CA ALA A 182 13.19 1.23 -57.88
C ALA A 182 11.87 0.59 -58.34
N LEU A 183 11.36 0.99 -59.51
CA LEU A 183 10.15 0.42 -60.10
C LEU A 183 10.38 -1.03 -60.56
N ALA A 184 11.52 -1.33 -61.18
CA ALA A 184 11.88 -2.68 -61.62
C ALA A 184 12.02 -3.64 -60.43
N ILE A 185 12.66 -3.21 -59.33
CA ILE A 185 12.77 -3.98 -58.09
C ILE A 185 11.40 -4.21 -57.46
N GLY A 186 10.55 -3.18 -57.42
CA GLY A 186 9.18 -3.28 -56.90
C GLY A 186 8.32 -4.28 -57.68
N ILE A 187 8.37 -4.24 -59.02
CA ILE A 187 7.65 -5.17 -59.90
C ILE A 187 8.21 -6.59 -59.77
N ALA A 188 9.54 -6.75 -59.74
CA ALA A 188 10.18 -8.05 -59.56
C ALA A 188 9.79 -8.69 -58.22
N ARG A 189 9.80 -7.91 -57.13
CA ARG A 189 9.40 -8.35 -55.80
C ARG A 189 7.92 -8.76 -55.77
N ALA A 190 7.03 -7.95 -56.33
CA ALA A 190 5.60 -8.26 -56.41
C ALA A 190 5.29 -9.49 -57.28
N ALA A 191 6.07 -9.73 -58.34
CA ALA A 191 5.98 -10.93 -59.17
C ALA A 191 6.51 -12.19 -58.45
N SER A 192 7.65 -12.09 -57.76
CA SER A 192 8.23 -13.20 -56.97
C SER A 192 7.38 -13.60 -55.77
N GLN A 193 6.59 -12.66 -55.24
CA GLN A 193 5.67 -12.88 -54.12
C GLN A 193 4.26 -13.31 -54.58
N GLY A 194 4.02 -13.45 -55.89
CA GLY A 194 2.75 -13.93 -56.45
C GLY A 194 1.60 -12.91 -56.47
N PHE A 195 1.86 -11.64 -56.11
CA PHE A 195 0.88 -10.56 -56.18
C PHE A 195 0.62 -10.09 -57.63
N LEU A 196 1.58 -10.34 -58.53
CA LEU A 196 1.43 -10.13 -59.97
C LEU A 196 1.50 -11.47 -60.69
N VAL A 197 0.47 -11.79 -61.47
CA VAL A 197 0.49 -12.92 -62.41
C VAL A 197 0.95 -12.37 -63.76
N PRO A 198 2.13 -12.75 -64.28
CA PRO A 198 2.56 -12.31 -65.60
C PRO A 198 1.57 -12.86 -66.63
N SER A 199 0.98 -11.98 -67.44
CA SER A 199 0.17 -12.41 -68.58
C SER A 199 1.10 -13.04 -69.62
N THR A 200 1.17 -14.36 -69.63
CA THR A 200 1.88 -15.11 -70.67
C THR A 200 1.12 -14.95 -71.98
N VAL A 201 1.74 -14.31 -72.96
CA VAL A 201 1.36 -14.50 -74.36
C VAL A 201 1.75 -15.94 -74.70
N GLU A 202 0.78 -16.77 -75.06
CA GLU A 202 1.02 -18.12 -75.58
C GLU A 202 1.83 -18.03 -76.88
N THR A 203 3.15 -18.14 -76.74
CA THR A 203 4.00 -18.70 -77.79
C THR A 203 4.42 -20.07 -77.32
N GLY A 204 3.75 -21.08 -77.87
CA GLY A 204 3.96 -22.48 -77.51
C GLY A 204 5.42 -22.88 -77.69
N GLN A 205 5.99 -23.49 -76.64
CA GLN A 205 7.09 -24.44 -76.73
C GLN A 205 7.22 -25.22 -75.42
N THR A 206 6.95 -26.53 -75.55
CA THR A 206 7.52 -27.70 -74.85
C THR A 206 7.57 -27.71 -73.32
N GLU A 207 6.69 -28.52 -72.74
CA GLU A 207 6.81 -29.05 -71.37
C GLU A 207 8.15 -29.75 -71.16
N VAL A 208 8.88 -29.34 -70.12
CA VAL A 208 9.90 -30.17 -69.47
C VAL A 208 9.41 -30.44 -68.06
N GLU A 209 9.13 -31.71 -67.81
CA GLU A 209 8.70 -32.27 -66.55
C GLU A 209 9.83 -32.16 -65.52
N GLY A 210 9.61 -31.30 -64.52
CA GLY A 210 10.51 -31.05 -63.39
C GLY A 210 9.81 -31.41 -62.08
N ASP A 211 10.46 -32.33 -61.36
CA ASP A 211 10.09 -33.03 -60.15
C ASP A 211 9.30 -32.23 -59.10
N LYS A 212 8.15 -32.76 -58.66
CA LYS A 212 7.36 -32.23 -57.54
C LYS A 212 7.95 -32.75 -56.23
N VAL A 213 8.78 -31.94 -55.57
CA VAL A 213 9.10 -32.17 -54.15
C VAL A 213 7.91 -31.72 -53.31
N HIS A 214 7.18 -32.68 -52.76
CA HIS A 214 6.14 -32.47 -51.78
C HIS A 214 6.81 -32.32 -50.40
N LEU A 215 6.97 -31.08 -49.93
CA LEU A 215 7.29 -30.81 -48.52
C LEU A 215 5.97 -30.59 -47.78
N VAL A 216 5.64 -31.55 -46.93
CA VAL A 216 4.57 -31.47 -45.94
C VAL A 216 5.02 -30.48 -44.86
N PRO A 217 4.25 -29.44 -44.51
CA PRO A 217 4.54 -28.64 -43.33
C PRO A 217 4.19 -29.48 -42.09
N GLU A 218 5.20 -29.81 -41.29
CA GLU A 218 4.99 -30.22 -39.91
C GLU A 218 4.40 -29.02 -39.15
N GLN A 219 3.22 -29.21 -38.57
CA GLN A 219 2.63 -28.27 -37.64
C GLN A 219 3.45 -28.33 -36.34
N SER A 220 4.26 -27.31 -36.10
CA SER A 220 4.74 -26.97 -34.77
C SER A 220 3.82 -25.89 -34.20
N ASP A 221 3.06 -26.26 -33.18
CA ASP A 221 2.36 -25.34 -32.29
C ASP A 221 3.39 -24.52 -31.51
N GLU A 222 3.84 -23.40 -32.08
CA GLU A 222 4.47 -22.32 -31.32
C GLU A 222 3.45 -21.17 -31.20
N HIS A 223 3.04 -20.91 -29.96
CA HIS A 223 2.32 -19.71 -29.59
C HIS A 223 3.22 -18.50 -29.95
N GLU A 224 2.87 -17.75 -30.98
CA GLU A 224 3.37 -16.38 -31.16
C GLU A 224 3.00 -15.56 -29.91
N PRO A 225 3.95 -14.85 -29.27
CA PRO A 225 3.59 -13.85 -28.27
C PRO A 225 2.85 -12.72 -28.98
N ASP A 226 1.61 -12.46 -28.57
CA ASP A 226 0.79 -11.34 -29.00
C ASP A 226 1.43 -10.03 -28.53
N VAL A 227 2.38 -9.49 -29.30
CA VAL A 227 2.85 -8.12 -29.14
C VAL A 227 1.89 -7.23 -29.92
N SER A 228 0.83 -6.79 -29.23
CA SER A 228 -0.07 -5.76 -29.72
C SER A 228 0.71 -4.43 -29.87
N ILE A 229 1.12 -4.11 -31.10
CA ILE A 229 1.62 -2.78 -31.43
C ILE A 229 0.40 -1.87 -31.54
N ALA A 230 0.22 -1.00 -30.54
CA ALA A 230 -0.79 0.06 -30.59
C ALA A 230 -0.62 0.90 -31.88
N PRO A 231 -1.70 1.34 -32.55
CA PRO A 231 -1.60 2.09 -33.79
C PRO A 231 -0.90 3.43 -33.55
N ILE A 232 0.29 3.58 -34.14
CA ILE A 232 1.12 4.79 -34.07
C ILE A 232 0.59 5.81 -35.11
N ARG A 233 -0.04 6.88 -34.61
CA ARG A 233 -0.43 8.17 -35.24
C ARG A 233 -1.67 8.21 -36.19
N PRO A 234 -2.33 9.38 -36.35
CA PRO A 234 -3.18 9.65 -37.50
C PRO A 234 -2.29 9.82 -38.75
N GLY A 235 -2.35 8.82 -39.63
CA GLY A 235 -1.56 8.72 -40.86
C GLY A 235 -1.28 7.25 -41.15
N VAL A 236 -1.56 6.79 -42.37
CA VAL A 236 -1.44 5.36 -42.72
C VAL A 236 0.04 5.01 -42.93
N GLY A 237 0.65 4.32 -41.97
CA GLY A 237 1.91 3.60 -42.16
C GLY A 237 1.62 2.17 -42.66
N ILE A 238 2.26 1.75 -43.75
CA ILE A 238 2.17 0.38 -44.27
C ILE A 238 3.50 -0.31 -43.98
N SER A 239 3.48 -1.34 -43.13
CA SER A 239 4.61 -2.26 -42.91
C SER A 239 4.22 -3.67 -43.35
N THR A 240 5.15 -4.42 -43.94
CA THR A 240 4.92 -5.82 -44.31
C THR A 240 5.44 -6.78 -43.23
N ALA A 241 4.98 -8.02 -43.24
CA ALA A 241 5.50 -9.07 -42.35
C ALA A 241 7.02 -9.28 -42.49
N MET A 242 7.57 -9.09 -43.69
CA MET A 242 9.02 -9.17 -43.91
C MET A 242 9.79 -8.00 -43.26
N ASP A 243 9.20 -6.80 -43.15
CA ASP A 243 9.84 -5.66 -42.48
C ASP A 243 9.92 -5.87 -40.97
N ARG A 244 8.87 -6.50 -40.40
CA ARG A 244 8.84 -6.96 -39.01
C ARG A 244 9.88 -8.05 -38.77
N ASP A 245 9.93 -9.05 -39.63
CA ASP A 245 10.84 -10.19 -39.47
C ASP A 245 12.31 -9.78 -39.69
N LEU A 246 12.59 -8.79 -40.55
CA LEU A 246 13.94 -8.22 -40.74
C LEU A 246 14.40 -7.38 -39.53
N ALA A 247 13.49 -6.62 -38.92
CA ALA A 247 13.77 -5.92 -37.66
C ALA A 247 14.06 -6.93 -36.53
N GLN A 248 13.30 -8.02 -36.48
CA GLN A 248 13.49 -9.11 -35.53
C GLN A 248 14.81 -9.86 -35.74
N LEU A 249 15.22 -10.09 -37.00
CA LEU A 249 16.54 -10.64 -37.35
C LEU A 249 17.68 -9.71 -36.93
N GLY A 250 17.48 -8.38 -37.01
CA GLY A 250 18.44 -7.38 -36.50
C GLY A 250 18.59 -7.42 -34.97
N VAL A 251 17.49 -7.69 -34.25
CA VAL A 251 17.50 -7.92 -32.80
C VAL A 251 18.19 -9.25 -32.45
N GLU A 252 17.95 -10.31 -33.23
CA GLU A 252 18.60 -11.62 -33.05
C GLU A 252 20.09 -11.60 -33.37
N LEU A 253 20.53 -10.85 -34.38
CA LEU A 253 21.96 -10.59 -34.61
C LEU A 253 22.57 -9.74 -33.49
N GLY A 254 21.81 -8.83 -32.89
CA GLY A 254 22.23 -8.08 -31.69
C GLY A 254 22.42 -8.98 -30.46
N ARG A 255 21.71 -10.12 -30.38
CA ARG A 255 21.89 -11.13 -29.32
C ARG A 255 23.19 -11.94 -29.47
N SER A 256 23.86 -11.92 -30.63
CA SER A 256 25.14 -12.62 -30.83
C SER A 256 26.37 -11.82 -30.37
N LEU A 257 26.19 -10.74 -29.61
CA LEU A 257 27.28 -10.05 -28.95
C LEU A 257 27.77 -10.92 -27.78
N GLU A 258 28.78 -11.76 -28.04
CA GLU A 258 29.72 -12.22 -27.02
C GLU A 258 30.13 -11.03 -26.14
N GLN A 259 30.28 -11.21 -24.82
CA GLN A 259 30.63 -10.17 -23.83
C GLN A 259 31.63 -9.14 -24.37
N GLN A 260 31.11 -8.07 -24.99
CA GLN A 260 31.90 -7.00 -25.55
C GLN A 260 31.43 -5.72 -24.91
N CYS A 261 32.31 -5.13 -24.10
CA CYS A 261 32.04 -3.86 -23.47
C CYS A 261 31.85 -2.78 -24.54
N LEU A 262 30.71 -2.11 -24.48
CA LEU A 262 30.33 -1.03 -25.36
C LEU A 262 31.21 0.19 -25.10
N SER A 263 31.41 1.02 -26.13
CA SER A 263 32.18 2.27 -26.00
C SER A 263 31.54 3.17 -24.94
N ALA A 264 32.37 3.78 -24.08
CA ALA A 264 31.92 4.75 -23.09
C ALA A 264 31.23 5.98 -23.73
N GLU A 265 31.51 6.28 -24.99
CA GLU A 265 30.87 7.38 -25.75
C GLU A 265 29.36 7.20 -25.89
N LEU A 266 28.87 5.96 -25.93
CA LEU A 266 27.44 5.64 -26.01
C LEU A 266 26.66 5.98 -24.72
N PHE A 267 27.37 6.31 -23.63
CA PHE A 267 26.79 6.58 -22.31
C PHE A 267 27.18 7.96 -21.76
N GLN A 268 27.70 8.87 -22.58
CA GLN A 268 28.05 10.24 -22.16
C GLN A 268 26.81 11.14 -22.09
N ILE A 269 25.85 10.81 -21.24
CA ILE A 269 24.54 11.49 -21.17
C ILE A 269 24.69 12.98 -20.81
N SER A 270 25.72 13.33 -20.04
CA SER A 270 26.02 14.73 -19.69
C SER A 270 26.33 15.62 -20.89
N THR A 271 26.79 15.06 -22.02
CA THR A 271 27.15 15.84 -23.23
C THR A 271 26.01 15.93 -24.24
N TRP A 272 24.88 15.27 -23.96
CA TRP A 272 23.71 15.22 -24.87
C TRP A 272 22.80 16.45 -24.79
N GLY A 273 23.07 17.35 -23.84
CA GLY A 273 22.40 18.62 -23.66
C GLY A 273 23.35 19.65 -23.10
N ASP A 274 22.87 20.89 -23.01
CA ASP A 274 23.59 22.02 -22.40
C ASP A 274 22.77 22.67 -21.27
N ASP A 275 23.29 23.77 -20.70
CA ASP A 275 22.67 24.46 -19.55
C ASP A 275 21.41 25.27 -19.92
N ARG A 276 21.00 25.33 -21.20
CA ARG A 276 19.79 26.05 -21.61
C ARG A 276 18.53 25.29 -21.21
N ALA A 277 17.40 25.98 -21.18
CA ALA A 277 16.12 25.35 -20.88
C ALA A 277 15.75 24.30 -21.94
N PHE A 278 15.09 23.22 -21.50
CA PHE A 278 14.67 22.10 -22.36
C PHE A 278 13.96 22.56 -23.64
N HIS A 279 13.01 23.50 -23.54
CA HIS A 279 12.23 23.96 -24.68
C HIS A 279 13.09 24.63 -25.77
N GLU A 280 14.17 25.34 -25.40
CA GLU A 280 15.08 25.97 -26.37
C GLU A 280 15.89 24.92 -27.12
N GLN A 281 16.43 23.92 -26.41
CA GLN A 281 17.21 22.84 -27.00
C GLN A 281 16.33 21.94 -27.88
N ALA A 282 15.14 21.61 -27.40
CA ALA A 282 14.16 20.79 -28.12
C ALA A 282 13.69 21.48 -29.40
N SER A 283 13.41 22.79 -29.37
CA SER A 283 13.04 23.56 -30.56
C SER A 283 14.14 23.55 -31.62
N ALA A 284 15.40 23.75 -31.22
CA ALA A 284 16.53 23.75 -32.14
C ALA A 284 16.71 22.37 -32.81
N LEU A 285 16.54 21.27 -32.07
CA LEU A 285 16.59 19.93 -32.64
C LEU A 285 15.35 19.60 -33.49
N ALA A 286 14.17 20.09 -33.11
CA ALA A 286 12.94 19.90 -33.88
C ALA A 286 13.02 20.53 -35.28
N GLU A 287 13.67 21.70 -35.43
CA GLU A 287 13.92 22.29 -36.75
C GLU A 287 14.76 21.38 -37.66
N THR A 288 15.74 20.66 -37.08
CA THR A 288 16.61 19.76 -37.85
C THR A 288 15.91 18.45 -38.27
N LEU A 289 14.77 18.11 -37.67
CA LEU A 289 13.94 16.98 -38.09
C LEU A 289 13.18 17.24 -39.38
N ALA A 290 12.94 18.51 -39.74
CA ALA A 290 12.11 18.85 -40.91
C ALA A 290 12.71 18.40 -42.26
N GLY A 291 14.02 18.10 -42.31
CA GLY A 291 14.72 17.50 -43.44
C GLY A 291 14.56 18.23 -44.79
N GLU A 292 15.09 17.63 -45.86
CA GLU A 292 14.72 18.00 -47.22
C GLU A 292 13.63 17.01 -47.70
N PHE A 293 12.58 17.50 -48.36
CA PHE A 293 11.48 16.70 -48.90
C PHE A 293 10.64 15.90 -47.89
N GLY A 294 10.71 16.23 -46.60
CA GLY A 294 9.88 15.60 -45.55
C GLY A 294 10.41 14.27 -45.03
N GLU A 295 11.65 13.90 -45.34
CA GLU A 295 12.34 12.78 -44.71
C GLU A 295 13.09 13.26 -43.46
N GLU A 296 12.72 12.72 -42.29
CA GLU A 296 13.41 13.02 -41.04
C GLU A 296 14.82 12.40 -41.02
N PRO A 297 15.90 13.19 -40.87
CA PRO A 297 17.25 12.63 -40.83
C PRO A 297 17.46 11.72 -39.61
N ARG A 298 18.07 10.55 -39.82
CA ARG A 298 18.33 9.57 -38.74
C ARG A 298 19.16 10.17 -37.60
N GLU A 299 20.15 10.99 -37.92
CA GLU A 299 21.01 11.65 -36.94
C GLU A 299 20.23 12.66 -36.10
N ALA A 300 19.28 13.41 -36.71
CA ALA A 300 18.41 14.33 -35.99
C ALA A 300 17.48 13.60 -35.02
N GLN A 301 16.95 12.44 -35.40
CA GLN A 301 16.16 11.57 -34.50
C GLN A 301 16.99 11.07 -33.31
N GLU A 302 18.22 10.59 -33.55
CA GLU A 302 19.11 10.13 -32.48
C GLU A 302 19.50 11.28 -31.54
N ASN A 303 19.78 12.47 -32.08
CA ASN A 303 20.12 13.65 -31.27
C ASN A 303 18.94 14.11 -30.41
N LEU A 304 17.72 14.11 -30.96
CA LEU A 304 16.53 14.43 -30.18
C LEU A 304 16.26 13.37 -29.10
N ALA A 305 16.44 12.08 -29.42
CA ALA A 305 16.31 11.00 -28.43
C ALA A 305 17.36 11.11 -27.30
N ARG A 306 18.61 11.47 -27.63
CA ARG A 306 19.67 11.76 -26.65
C ARG A 306 19.26 12.93 -25.74
N LEU A 307 18.72 14.01 -26.30
CA LEU A 307 18.22 15.15 -25.51
C LEU A 307 17.07 14.73 -24.59
N TYR A 308 16.12 13.94 -25.07
CA TYR A 308 15.03 13.45 -24.24
C TYR A 308 15.52 12.59 -23.08
N ILE A 309 16.44 11.64 -23.31
CA ILE A 309 17.05 10.84 -22.23
C ILE A 309 17.82 11.73 -21.24
N HIS A 310 18.52 12.75 -21.72
CA HIS A 310 19.25 13.70 -20.86
C HIS A 310 18.32 14.38 -19.83
N PHE A 311 17.09 14.69 -20.21
CA PHE A 311 16.08 15.29 -19.34
C PHE A 311 15.17 14.29 -18.61
N GLY A 312 15.31 12.97 -18.85
CA GLY A 312 14.48 11.95 -18.20
C GLY A 312 13.21 11.56 -18.97
N PHE A 313 13.08 11.96 -20.22
CA PHE A 313 11.92 11.71 -21.09
C PHE A 313 12.11 10.41 -21.91
N GLY A 314 11.98 9.25 -21.26
CA GLY A 314 12.23 7.95 -21.89
C GLY A 314 11.20 7.59 -22.97
N ALA A 315 9.92 7.78 -22.70
CA ALA A 315 8.82 7.47 -23.60
C ALA A 315 8.92 8.28 -24.89
N GLU A 316 9.25 9.56 -24.79
CA GLU A 316 9.44 10.49 -25.90
C GLU A 316 10.64 10.07 -26.76
N ALA A 317 11.76 9.71 -26.13
CA ALA A 317 12.93 9.19 -26.83
C ALA A 317 12.59 7.93 -27.64
N ARG A 318 11.84 6.99 -27.04
CA ARG A 318 11.39 5.78 -27.75
C ARG A 318 10.45 6.10 -28.90
N LEU A 319 9.54 7.05 -28.74
CA LEU A 319 8.62 7.47 -29.80
C LEU A 319 9.35 8.05 -31.01
N VAL A 320 10.39 8.86 -30.79
CA VAL A 320 11.24 9.39 -31.88
C VAL A 320 12.02 8.28 -32.57
N LEU A 321 12.56 7.32 -31.81
CA LEU A 321 13.33 6.21 -32.37
C LEU A 321 12.47 5.19 -33.14
N ALA A 322 11.18 5.08 -32.83
CA ALA A 322 10.24 4.17 -33.48
C ALA A 322 9.88 4.56 -34.93
N VAL A 323 10.12 5.82 -35.34
CA VAL A 323 9.76 6.35 -36.67
C VAL A 323 10.53 5.64 -37.80
N SER A 324 11.76 5.22 -37.54
CA SER A 324 12.59 4.47 -38.49
C SER A 324 13.21 3.24 -37.80
N PRO A 325 12.77 2.01 -38.12
CA PRO A 325 13.23 0.78 -37.46
C PRO A 325 14.63 0.31 -37.93
N ALA A 326 15.36 1.14 -38.69
CA ALA A 326 16.74 0.84 -39.04
C ALA A 326 17.60 0.61 -37.78
N SER A 327 18.15 -0.59 -37.62
CA SER A 327 18.90 -1.01 -36.43
C SER A 327 20.38 -0.58 -36.53
N SER A 328 20.71 0.56 -35.93
CA SER A 328 22.10 0.88 -35.57
C SER A 328 22.35 0.47 -34.12
N GLN A 329 23.60 0.14 -33.77
CA GLN A 329 23.98 -0.16 -32.39
C GLN A 329 23.60 1.00 -31.45
N SER A 330 23.82 2.24 -31.87
CA SER A 330 23.42 3.42 -31.08
C SER A 330 21.91 3.49 -30.85
N ARG A 331 21.08 3.17 -31.84
CA ARG A 331 19.61 3.22 -31.67
C ARG A 331 19.11 2.12 -30.75
N THR A 332 19.70 0.93 -30.80
CA THR A 332 19.38 -0.15 -29.86
C THR A 332 19.67 0.30 -28.43
N ILE A 333 20.87 0.85 -28.17
CA ILE A 333 21.25 1.34 -26.84
C ILE A 333 20.37 2.50 -26.38
N LEU A 334 20.09 3.49 -27.23
CA LEU A 334 19.19 4.60 -26.87
C LEU A 334 17.77 4.12 -26.57
N THR A 335 17.27 3.11 -27.29
CA THR A 335 15.94 2.53 -27.05
C THR A 335 15.89 1.78 -25.72
N GLU A 336 16.92 1.01 -25.39
CA GLU A 336 17.02 0.31 -24.10
C GLU A 336 17.17 1.30 -22.95
N LEU A 337 18.09 2.27 -23.04
CA LEU A 337 18.26 3.33 -22.03
C LEU A 337 16.95 4.08 -21.78
N ALA A 338 16.26 4.49 -22.83
CA ALA A 338 14.98 5.18 -22.72
C ALA A 338 13.88 4.32 -22.05
N GLY A 339 13.90 3.00 -22.27
CA GLY A 339 13.02 2.07 -21.55
C GLY A 339 13.34 1.99 -20.05
N ILE A 340 14.63 1.97 -19.70
CA ILE A 340 15.09 1.90 -18.32
C ILE A 340 14.76 3.17 -17.55
N VAL A 341 14.92 4.35 -18.17
CA VAL A 341 14.62 5.65 -17.54
C VAL A 341 13.18 5.71 -17.00
N ASP A 342 12.22 5.25 -17.80
CA ASP A 342 10.78 5.27 -17.46
C ASP A 342 10.27 3.96 -16.84
N ASP A 343 11.19 3.07 -16.42
CA ASP A 343 10.88 1.84 -15.69
C ASP A 343 9.90 0.89 -16.42
N TYR A 344 10.03 0.77 -17.74
CA TYR A 344 9.26 -0.21 -18.50
C TYR A 344 9.73 -1.63 -18.20
N ASP A 345 8.80 -2.50 -17.83
CA ASP A 345 9.07 -3.94 -17.63
C ASP A 345 9.29 -4.64 -18.98
N ARG A 346 10.56 -4.81 -19.37
CA ARG A 346 11.04 -5.44 -20.61
C ARG A 346 12.44 -6.03 -20.42
N ASP A 347 12.82 -6.91 -21.35
CA ASP A 347 14.20 -7.37 -21.46
C ASP A 347 15.10 -6.33 -22.12
N TYR A 348 16.24 -6.04 -21.48
CA TYR A 348 17.28 -5.09 -21.96
C TYR A 348 18.63 -5.81 -22.13
N PRO A 349 18.76 -6.71 -23.11
CA PRO A 349 19.94 -7.58 -23.24
C PRO A 349 21.23 -6.80 -23.54
N ALA A 350 21.17 -5.71 -24.31
CA ALA A 350 22.37 -4.96 -24.65
C ALA A 350 22.94 -4.23 -23.42
N ILE A 351 22.08 -3.66 -22.56
CA ILE A 351 22.50 -3.03 -21.31
C ILE A 351 22.91 -4.08 -20.27
N LEU A 352 22.16 -5.17 -20.08
CA LEU A 352 22.50 -6.23 -19.13
C LEU A 352 23.88 -6.85 -19.39
N SER A 353 24.31 -6.92 -20.64
CA SER A 353 25.64 -7.42 -21.00
C SER A 353 26.81 -6.57 -20.47
N GLN A 354 26.53 -5.36 -19.96
CA GLN A 354 27.54 -4.42 -19.46
C GLN A 354 27.85 -4.57 -17.96
N GLU A 355 27.25 -5.55 -17.25
CA GLU A 355 27.40 -5.75 -15.80
C GLU A 355 28.87 -5.80 -15.33
N SER A 356 29.73 -6.50 -16.08
CA SER A 356 31.16 -6.67 -15.72
C SER A 356 32.09 -5.67 -16.41
N CYS A 357 31.55 -4.64 -17.06
CA CYS A 357 32.33 -3.66 -17.82
C CYS A 357 32.70 -2.43 -16.97
N ASN A 358 33.92 -1.93 -17.12
CA ASN A 358 34.31 -0.65 -16.51
C ASN A 358 33.94 0.53 -17.43
N THR A 359 32.63 0.67 -17.70
CA THR A 359 32.07 1.76 -18.51
C THR A 359 30.82 2.30 -17.82
N PRO A 360 30.34 3.52 -18.17
CA PRO A 360 29.11 4.04 -17.57
C PRO A 360 27.87 3.19 -17.85
N GLY A 361 27.94 2.24 -18.81
CA GLY A 361 26.91 1.24 -19.04
C GLY A 361 26.67 0.30 -17.85
N ALA A 362 27.67 0.07 -17.00
CA ALA A 362 27.54 -0.76 -15.81
C ALA A 362 26.55 -0.19 -14.78
N LEU A 363 26.41 1.14 -14.71
CA LEU A 363 25.38 1.79 -13.88
C LEU A 363 23.97 1.35 -14.30
N TRP A 364 23.71 1.33 -15.61
CA TRP A 364 22.42 0.95 -16.16
C TRP A 364 22.16 -0.55 -16.02
N ALA A 365 23.20 -1.37 -16.18
CA ALA A 365 23.12 -2.81 -15.89
C ALA A 365 22.78 -3.07 -14.42
N PHE A 366 23.40 -2.32 -13.50
CA PHE A 366 23.15 -2.43 -12.06
C PHE A 366 21.71 -2.05 -11.69
N ILE A 367 21.13 -1.01 -12.30
CA ILE A 367 19.72 -0.64 -12.07
C ILE A 367 18.77 -1.80 -12.42
N LEU A 368 19.08 -2.55 -13.49
CA LEU A 368 18.27 -3.68 -13.92
C LEU A 368 18.49 -4.94 -13.08
N ARG A 369 19.73 -5.18 -12.68
CA ARG A 369 20.12 -6.34 -11.87
C ARG A 369 21.16 -5.93 -10.85
N PRO A 370 20.74 -5.58 -9.63
CA PRO A 370 21.67 -5.30 -8.55
C PRO A 370 22.47 -6.55 -8.19
N THR A 371 23.79 -6.42 -8.17
CA THR A 371 24.71 -7.47 -7.71
C THR A 371 25.68 -6.93 -6.67
N VAL A 372 26.17 -7.79 -5.76
CA VAL A 372 27.09 -7.37 -4.70
C VAL A 372 28.36 -6.77 -5.32
N GLN A 373 28.69 -5.54 -4.94
CA GLN A 373 29.81 -4.79 -5.50
C GLN A 373 31.02 -4.79 -4.58
N GLU A 374 32.22 -4.90 -5.14
CA GLU A 374 33.45 -4.55 -4.42
C GLU A 374 33.51 -3.03 -4.22
N GLU A 375 34.30 -2.59 -3.22
CA GLU A 375 34.39 -1.16 -2.88
C GLU A 375 34.85 -0.28 -4.05
N SER A 376 35.75 -0.77 -4.90
CA SER A 376 36.20 -0.05 -6.10
C SER A 376 35.10 0.15 -7.12
N ASP A 377 34.28 -0.87 -7.33
CA ASP A 377 33.26 -0.90 -8.38
C ASP A 377 32.03 -0.11 -7.92
N ARG A 378 31.65 -0.23 -6.65
CA ARG A 378 30.67 0.65 -6.00
C ARG A 378 31.03 2.12 -6.17
N ASN A 379 32.28 2.50 -5.88
CA ASN A 379 32.73 3.89 -6.02
C ASN A 379 32.68 4.37 -7.48
N GLN A 380 32.95 3.48 -8.45
CA GLN A 380 32.81 3.79 -9.88
C GLN A 380 31.33 4.00 -10.28
N LEU A 381 30.42 3.13 -9.83
CA LEU A 381 28.98 3.29 -10.07
C LEU A 381 28.46 4.62 -9.52
N ILE A 382 28.85 4.96 -8.29
CA ILE A 382 28.49 6.24 -7.66
C ILE A 382 29.05 7.41 -8.48
N GLN A 383 30.31 7.35 -8.94
CA GLN A 383 30.88 8.39 -9.80
C GLN A 383 30.14 8.52 -11.13
N HIS A 384 29.77 7.41 -11.78
CA HIS A 384 28.97 7.42 -13.00
C HIS A 384 27.60 8.04 -12.79
N PHE A 385 26.96 7.76 -11.65
CA PHE A 385 25.69 8.39 -11.28
C PHE A 385 25.84 9.91 -11.12
N TYR A 386 26.88 10.39 -10.42
CA TYR A 386 27.13 11.83 -10.26
C TYR A 386 27.50 12.54 -11.58
N ALA A 387 27.92 11.80 -12.61
CA ALA A 387 28.14 12.36 -13.94
C ALA A 387 26.83 12.61 -14.72
N LEU A 388 25.70 12.03 -14.31
CA LEU A 388 24.41 12.22 -14.98
C LEU A 388 23.85 13.64 -14.76
N PRO A 389 23.02 14.18 -15.67
CA PRO A 389 22.32 15.44 -15.48
C PRO A 389 21.39 15.44 -14.25
N GLN A 390 21.17 16.61 -13.61
CA GLN A 390 20.36 16.71 -12.40
C GLN A 390 18.93 16.16 -12.55
N PRO A 391 18.17 16.44 -13.64
CA PRO A 391 16.82 15.91 -13.80
C PRO A 391 16.79 14.37 -13.75
N LEU A 392 17.74 13.75 -14.45
CA LEU A 392 17.87 12.30 -14.52
C LEU A 392 18.30 11.69 -13.18
N ARG A 393 19.22 12.35 -12.45
CA ARG A 393 19.61 11.90 -11.10
C ARG A 393 18.43 11.87 -10.14
N ASN A 394 17.59 12.91 -10.16
CA ASN A 394 16.40 12.98 -9.30
C ASN A 394 15.43 11.81 -9.55
N GLN A 395 15.22 11.46 -10.83
CA GLN A 395 14.31 10.40 -11.23
C GLN A 395 14.86 9.00 -10.89
N ILE A 396 16.17 8.78 -11.09
CA ILE A 396 16.78 7.45 -10.97
C ILE A 396 17.28 7.15 -9.55
N SER A 397 17.62 8.16 -8.75
CA SER A 397 18.24 7.93 -7.45
C SER A 397 17.44 7.03 -6.50
N PRO A 398 16.09 7.10 -6.40
CA PRO A 398 15.36 6.20 -5.51
C PRO A 398 15.43 4.74 -5.94
N ARG A 399 15.41 4.48 -7.26
CA ARG A 399 15.54 3.13 -7.84
C ARG A 399 16.94 2.57 -7.65
N LEU A 400 17.96 3.39 -7.91
CA LEU A 400 19.35 3.01 -7.70
C LEU A 400 19.66 2.73 -6.21
N ALA A 401 19.15 3.59 -5.32
CA ALA A 401 19.29 3.40 -3.87
C ALA A 401 18.59 2.10 -3.41
N ARG A 402 17.42 1.77 -3.96
CA ARG A 402 16.75 0.48 -3.70
C ARG A 402 17.60 -0.71 -4.13
N GLY A 403 18.23 -0.65 -5.30
CA GLY A 403 19.16 -1.71 -5.72
C GLY A 403 20.33 -1.92 -4.75
N PHE A 404 20.85 -0.84 -4.14
CA PHE A 404 21.86 -0.95 -3.09
C PHE A 404 21.32 -1.54 -1.77
N LEU A 405 20.07 -1.27 -1.41
CA LEU A 405 19.41 -1.90 -0.27
C LEU A 405 19.21 -3.40 -0.49
N ASP A 406 18.81 -3.82 -1.69
CA ASP A 406 18.57 -5.23 -2.04
C ASP A 406 19.84 -6.09 -1.89
N ILE A 407 21.03 -5.49 -2.09
CA ILE A 407 22.33 -6.15 -1.88
C ILE A 407 22.92 -5.92 -0.48
N GLY A 408 22.20 -5.23 0.41
CA GLY A 408 22.60 -5.01 1.80
C GLY A 408 23.61 -3.87 2.04
N ASP A 409 23.64 -2.83 1.19
CA ASP A 409 24.49 -1.63 1.36
C ASP A 409 23.65 -0.35 1.60
N PRO A 410 23.09 -0.14 2.82
CA PRO A 410 22.29 1.04 3.14
C PRO A 410 23.11 2.34 3.13
N ALA A 411 24.44 2.27 3.28
CA ALA A 411 25.31 3.44 3.23
C ALA A 411 25.40 4.03 1.82
N ALA A 412 25.59 3.18 0.81
CA ALA A 412 25.54 3.61 -0.59
C ALA A 412 24.17 4.14 -0.99
N ALA A 413 23.10 3.47 -0.56
CA ALA A 413 21.72 3.90 -0.80
C ALA A 413 21.45 5.31 -0.23
N SER A 414 21.86 5.56 1.01
CA SER A 414 21.74 6.87 1.67
C SER A 414 22.51 7.97 0.94
N GLN A 415 23.74 7.69 0.53
CA GLN A 415 24.57 8.64 -0.23
C GLN A 415 23.92 9.05 -1.56
N LEU A 416 23.30 8.10 -2.26
CA LEU A 416 22.68 8.33 -3.56
C LEU A 416 21.34 9.07 -3.43
N LEU A 417 20.50 8.69 -2.47
CA LEU A 417 19.20 9.31 -2.27
C LEU A 417 19.31 10.77 -1.79
N HIS A 418 20.39 11.14 -1.09
CA HIS A 418 20.62 12.53 -0.67
C HIS A 418 20.66 13.52 -1.85
N THR A 419 20.97 13.05 -3.06
CA THR A 419 21.00 13.89 -4.27
C THR A 419 19.61 14.28 -4.79
N ALA A 420 18.57 13.53 -4.41
CA ALA A 420 17.18 13.86 -4.71
C ALA A 420 16.54 14.80 -3.67
N ASN A 421 17.27 15.30 -2.67
CA ASN A 421 16.73 16.16 -1.61
C ASN A 421 16.30 17.60 -2.06
N ASN A 422 16.11 17.84 -3.35
CA ASN A 422 15.34 19.01 -3.79
C ASN A 422 13.87 18.86 -3.36
N GLN A 423 13.20 19.97 -3.04
CA GLN A 423 11.86 19.95 -2.42
C GLN A 423 10.85 19.10 -3.21
N ASP A 424 10.90 19.15 -4.55
CA ASP A 424 9.96 18.39 -5.40
C ASP A 424 10.35 16.91 -5.51
N ALA A 425 11.60 16.60 -5.86
CA ALA A 425 12.06 15.22 -6.10
C ALA A 425 12.17 14.37 -4.83
N GLY A 426 12.53 14.98 -3.70
CA GLY A 426 12.70 14.27 -2.42
C GLY A 426 11.37 13.94 -1.74
N SER A 427 10.28 14.52 -2.24
CA SER A 427 8.91 14.33 -1.75
C SER A 427 8.12 13.28 -2.53
N THR A 428 8.69 12.69 -3.58
CA THR A 428 8.03 11.60 -4.31
C THR A 428 7.87 10.38 -3.41
N HIS A 429 6.82 9.60 -3.66
CA HIS A 429 6.56 8.36 -2.93
C HIS A 429 7.77 7.42 -2.97
N GLU A 430 8.38 7.23 -4.15
CA GLU A 430 9.53 6.33 -4.32
C GLU A 430 10.71 6.78 -3.44
N ALA A 431 10.92 8.08 -3.29
CA ALA A 431 11.98 8.62 -2.44
C ALA A 431 11.67 8.43 -0.95
N GLN A 432 10.43 8.62 -0.51
CA GLN A 432 10.04 8.42 0.89
C GLN A 432 10.13 6.95 1.29
N THR A 433 9.59 6.05 0.48
CA THR A 433 9.66 4.60 0.73
C THR A 433 11.09 4.11 0.77
N THR A 434 11.94 4.57 -0.15
CA THR A 434 13.38 4.22 -0.10
C THR A 434 14.08 4.82 1.11
N ARG A 435 13.70 6.03 1.57
CA ARG A 435 14.24 6.62 2.80
C ARG A 435 13.87 5.80 4.04
N ALA A 436 12.64 5.31 4.12
CA ALA A 436 12.21 4.41 5.19
C ALA A 436 13.04 3.12 5.19
N LEU A 437 13.20 2.48 4.03
CA LEU A 437 14.01 1.25 3.89
C LEU A 437 15.49 1.47 4.25
N ILE A 438 16.05 2.66 3.95
CA ILE A 438 17.41 3.02 4.39
C ILE A 438 17.49 3.07 5.91
N ALA A 439 16.53 3.72 6.57
CA ALA A 439 16.47 3.79 8.04
C ALA A 439 16.36 2.39 8.67
N GLU A 440 15.52 1.52 8.11
CA GLU A 440 15.44 0.11 8.51
C GLU A 440 16.76 -0.63 8.31
N GLY A 441 17.48 -0.38 7.21
CA GLY A 441 18.81 -0.94 6.96
C GLY A 441 19.87 -0.50 7.97
N PHE A 442 19.64 0.62 8.67
CA PHE A 442 20.46 1.09 9.79
C PHE A 442 19.92 0.69 11.17
N ASP A 443 18.87 -0.15 11.24
CA ASP A 443 18.17 -0.52 12.47
C ASP A 443 17.55 0.70 13.20
N ASP A 444 17.21 1.74 12.45
CA ASP A 444 16.54 2.95 12.95
C ASP A 444 15.03 2.90 12.63
N ALA A 445 14.31 2.08 13.41
CA ALA A 445 12.87 1.93 13.27
C ALA A 445 12.09 3.22 13.60
N GLU A 446 12.65 4.12 14.42
CA GLU A 446 12.00 5.39 14.79
C GLU A 446 12.01 6.36 13.59
N GLU A 447 13.14 6.48 12.89
CA GLU A 447 13.23 7.26 11.66
C GLU A 447 12.34 6.67 10.55
N ALA A 448 12.34 5.35 10.37
CA ALA A 448 11.49 4.67 9.39
C ALA A 448 10.00 4.94 9.62
N LEU A 449 9.55 4.82 10.87
CA LEU A 449 8.18 5.14 11.28
C LEU A 449 7.83 6.62 11.05
N ALA A 450 8.74 7.54 11.37
CA ALA A 450 8.51 8.97 11.16
C ALA A 450 8.36 9.31 9.67
N VAL A 451 9.19 8.73 8.81
CA VAL A 451 9.11 8.92 7.35
C VAL A 451 7.78 8.42 6.80
N LEU A 452 7.43 7.17 7.10
CA LEU A 452 6.20 6.55 6.59
C LEU A 452 4.94 7.18 7.19
N SER A 453 4.96 7.61 8.45
CA SER A 453 3.83 8.32 9.06
C SER A 453 3.56 9.66 8.41
N ASN A 454 4.62 10.44 8.12
CA ASN A 454 4.47 11.72 7.41
C ASN A 454 3.91 11.51 6.00
N GLU A 455 4.32 10.43 5.33
CA GLU A 455 3.77 10.04 4.03
C GLU A 455 2.30 9.60 4.12
N ALA A 456 1.91 8.86 5.16
CA ALA A 456 0.53 8.45 5.40
C ALA A 456 -0.40 9.64 5.70
N ASP A 457 0.11 10.65 6.43
CA ASP A 457 -0.62 11.88 6.73
C ASP A 457 -0.88 12.72 5.46
N ASP A 458 0.03 12.67 4.47
CA ASP A 458 -0.19 13.21 3.12
C ASP A 458 -0.81 12.15 2.19
N SER A 459 -2.07 11.79 2.47
CA SER A 459 -2.83 10.71 1.80
C SER A 459 -2.80 10.67 0.26
N VAL A 460 -2.41 11.76 -0.43
CA VAL A 460 -2.24 11.80 -1.90
C VAL A 460 -0.99 11.03 -2.35
N ARG A 461 -0.02 10.80 -1.46
CA ARG A 461 1.29 10.23 -1.78
C ARG A 461 1.50 8.82 -1.25
N THR A 462 0.64 8.34 -0.35
CA THR A 462 0.81 7.03 0.27
C THR A 462 0.45 5.90 -0.69
N THR A 463 1.34 4.93 -0.86
CA THR A 463 1.01 3.70 -1.59
C THR A 463 0.56 2.57 -0.67
N PRO A 464 -0.09 1.53 -1.22
CA PRO A 464 -0.37 0.31 -0.48
C PRO A 464 0.83 -0.26 0.26
N GLN A 465 1.99 -0.35 -0.40
CA GLN A 465 3.21 -0.95 0.16
C GLN A 465 3.75 -0.12 1.34
N SER A 466 3.81 1.20 1.21
CA SER A 466 4.23 2.09 2.30
C SER A 466 3.34 1.95 3.53
N LEU A 467 2.02 1.91 3.31
CA LEU A 467 1.06 1.82 4.40
C LEU A 467 1.07 0.44 5.09
N ILE A 468 1.22 -0.64 4.31
CA ILE A 468 1.43 -1.99 4.84
C ILE A 468 2.67 -1.98 5.75
N ARG A 469 3.81 -1.49 5.25
CA ARG A 469 5.07 -1.46 6.01
C ARG A 469 4.97 -0.60 7.27
N LEU A 470 4.29 0.56 7.19
CA LEU A 470 4.04 1.42 8.35
C LEU A 470 3.34 0.65 9.47
N ILE A 471 2.27 -0.08 9.14
CA ILE A 471 1.49 -0.82 10.13
C ILE A 471 2.29 -2.01 10.67
N GLU A 472 3.02 -2.73 9.83
CA GLU A 472 3.92 -3.80 10.27
C GLU A 472 4.94 -3.29 11.29
N LEU A 473 5.65 -2.20 10.98
CA LEU A 473 6.62 -1.58 11.88
C LEU A 473 5.97 -1.13 13.19
N GLN A 474 4.77 -0.55 13.13
CA GLN A 474 4.03 -0.17 14.34
C GLN A 474 3.77 -1.39 15.23
N LEU A 475 3.32 -2.50 14.65
CA LEU A 475 3.02 -3.74 15.35
C LEU A 475 4.28 -4.41 15.91
N GLU A 476 5.38 -4.43 15.15
CA GLU A 476 6.70 -4.92 15.58
C GLU A 476 7.23 -4.16 16.81
N GLN A 477 7.02 -2.84 16.84
CA GLN A 477 7.35 -1.98 17.99
C GLN A 477 6.33 -2.05 19.15
N GLY A 478 5.29 -2.89 19.02
CA GLY A 478 4.23 -3.00 20.03
C GLY A 478 3.32 -1.78 20.14
N THR A 479 3.32 -0.92 19.11
CA THR A 479 2.43 0.23 19.00
C THR A 479 1.17 -0.12 18.22
N THR A 480 0.02 0.36 18.69
CA THR A 480 -1.26 0.13 18.02
C THR A 480 -1.42 1.12 16.86
N PRO A 481 -1.75 0.65 15.64
CA PRO A 481 -2.02 1.53 14.51
C PRO A 481 -3.17 2.50 14.78
N SER A 482 -3.09 3.71 14.21
CA SER A 482 -4.14 4.72 14.35
C SER A 482 -5.40 4.33 13.56
N GLU A 483 -6.58 4.76 14.03
CA GLU A 483 -7.83 4.54 13.30
C GLU A 483 -7.80 5.18 11.90
N ALA A 484 -7.13 6.32 11.75
CA ALA A 484 -6.96 6.98 10.46
C ALA A 484 -6.18 6.10 9.47
N ASN A 485 -5.08 5.47 9.92
CA ASN A 485 -4.29 4.57 9.09
C ASN A 485 -5.09 3.33 8.70
N LEU A 486 -5.85 2.74 9.63
CA LEU A 486 -6.69 1.57 9.35
C LEU A 486 -7.84 1.90 8.37
N LEU A 487 -8.42 3.10 8.46
CA LEU A 487 -9.39 3.58 7.48
C LEU A 487 -8.75 3.81 6.10
N LEU A 488 -7.53 4.34 6.05
CA LEU A 488 -6.78 4.54 4.81
C LEU A 488 -6.46 3.19 4.14
N VAL A 489 -6.07 2.17 4.90
CA VAL A 489 -5.89 0.80 4.37
C VAL A 489 -7.19 0.29 3.75
N GLY A 490 -8.32 0.45 4.44
CA GLY A 490 -9.62 0.04 3.93
C GLY A 490 -10.00 0.77 2.63
N ALA A 491 -9.66 2.06 2.51
CA ALA A 491 -9.87 2.84 1.29
C ALA A 491 -8.98 2.36 0.13
N LEU A 492 -7.68 2.18 0.35
CA LEU A 492 -6.75 1.65 -0.65
C LEU A 492 -7.15 0.23 -1.08
N ARG A 493 -7.63 -0.60 -0.16
CA ARG A 493 -8.13 -1.95 -0.48
C ARG A 493 -9.32 -1.88 -1.44
N GLN A 494 -10.21 -0.91 -1.25
CA GLN A 494 -11.36 -0.71 -2.13
C GLN A 494 -10.96 -0.18 -3.51
N GLU A 495 -9.98 0.73 -3.56
CA GLU A 495 -9.39 1.24 -4.81
C GLU A 495 -8.72 0.12 -5.61
N HIS A 496 -7.92 -0.71 -4.93
CA HIS A 496 -7.13 -1.79 -5.51
C HIS A 496 -7.84 -3.15 -5.54
N ARG A 497 -9.17 -3.20 -5.37
CA ARG A 497 -9.95 -4.43 -5.17
C ARG A 497 -9.75 -5.52 -6.23
N ASP A 498 -9.42 -5.12 -7.46
CA ASP A 498 -9.26 -6.00 -8.62
C ASP A 498 -7.77 -6.37 -8.86
N THR A 499 -6.90 -6.12 -7.89
CA THR A 499 -5.45 -6.38 -7.95
C THR A 499 -4.98 -7.28 -6.79
N PRO A 500 -3.82 -7.96 -6.92
CA PRO A 500 -3.31 -8.83 -5.88
C PRO A 500 -3.08 -8.14 -4.51
N VAL A 501 -2.68 -6.87 -4.50
CA VAL A 501 -2.35 -6.13 -3.27
C VAL A 501 -3.56 -5.91 -2.34
N ALA A 502 -4.80 -6.05 -2.85
CA ALA A 502 -5.98 -5.95 -2.00
C ALA A 502 -6.03 -7.04 -0.91
N GLN A 503 -5.46 -8.22 -1.16
CA GLN A 503 -5.39 -9.27 -0.15
C GLN A 503 -4.37 -8.93 0.94
N ASP A 504 -3.20 -8.41 0.56
CA ASP A 504 -2.18 -7.96 1.50
C ASP A 504 -2.72 -6.83 2.39
N LEU A 505 -3.45 -5.87 1.79
CA LEU A 505 -4.14 -4.80 2.52
C LEU A 505 -5.21 -5.37 3.48
N ALA A 506 -6.00 -6.36 3.06
CA ALA A 506 -7.00 -6.99 3.94
C ALA A 506 -6.34 -7.68 5.14
N ASN A 507 -5.22 -8.36 4.91
CA ASN A 507 -4.48 -9.08 5.94
C ASN A 507 -3.90 -8.09 6.97
N ILE A 508 -3.22 -7.03 6.52
CA ILE A 508 -2.65 -6.04 7.43
C ILE A 508 -3.73 -5.24 8.15
N GLU A 509 -4.85 -4.96 7.49
CA GLU A 509 -6.02 -4.32 8.12
C GLU A 509 -6.53 -5.19 9.26
N ALA A 510 -6.74 -6.49 9.04
CA ALA A 510 -7.23 -7.40 10.08
C ALA A 510 -6.26 -7.51 11.25
N VAL A 511 -4.95 -7.61 11.00
CA VAL A 511 -3.94 -7.65 12.07
C VAL A 511 -3.89 -6.32 12.84
N GLY A 512 -3.95 -5.18 12.15
CA GLY A 512 -4.00 -3.86 12.77
C GLY A 512 -5.25 -3.66 13.62
N ARG A 513 -6.43 -4.05 13.11
CA ARG A 513 -7.71 -4.02 13.81
C ARG A 513 -7.69 -4.94 15.05
N MET A 514 -7.07 -6.11 14.96
CA MET A 514 -6.86 -7.03 16.09
C MET A 514 -6.02 -6.38 17.19
N ALA A 515 -4.93 -5.69 16.84
CA ALA A 515 -4.09 -4.96 17.79
C ALA A 515 -4.83 -3.78 18.44
N ALA A 516 -5.79 -3.17 17.73
CA ALA A 516 -6.70 -2.14 18.24
C ALA A 516 -7.89 -2.69 19.04
N ALA A 517 -7.94 -4.01 19.32
CA ALA A 517 -9.04 -4.70 19.98
C ALA A 517 -10.40 -4.61 19.25
N GLN A 518 -10.38 -4.34 17.95
CA GLN A 518 -11.55 -4.30 17.07
C GLN A 518 -11.78 -5.67 16.42
N TYR A 519 -11.98 -6.69 17.26
CA TYR A 519 -11.98 -8.09 16.84
C TYR A 519 -13.05 -8.45 15.81
N GLN A 520 -14.26 -7.91 15.94
CA GLN A 520 -15.35 -8.20 15.00
C GLN A 520 -14.99 -7.75 13.59
N VAL A 521 -14.49 -6.52 13.44
CA VAL A 521 -14.08 -5.96 12.14
C VAL A 521 -12.94 -6.78 11.53
N ALA A 522 -11.98 -7.21 12.36
CA ALA A 522 -10.89 -8.08 11.92
C ALA A 522 -11.40 -9.44 11.41
N LEU A 523 -12.40 -10.03 12.07
CA LEU A 523 -13.01 -11.29 11.65
C LEU A 523 -13.82 -11.11 10.36
N ASP A 524 -14.62 -10.05 10.23
CA ASP A 524 -15.45 -9.79 9.04
C ASP A 524 -14.59 -9.69 7.76
N LEU A 525 -13.36 -9.20 7.86
CA LEU A 525 -12.39 -9.14 6.76
C LEU A 525 -11.92 -10.53 6.30
N MET A 526 -11.92 -11.53 7.19
CA MET A 526 -11.35 -12.86 6.96
C MET A 526 -12.41 -13.96 6.75
N GLN A 527 -13.63 -13.81 7.31
CA GLN A 527 -14.64 -14.87 7.35
C GLN A 527 -15.07 -15.44 5.99
N ASN A 528 -14.99 -14.65 4.91
CA ASN A 528 -15.37 -15.09 3.56
C ASN A 528 -14.18 -15.66 2.75
N ARG A 529 -13.02 -15.86 3.40
CA ARG A 529 -11.78 -16.33 2.77
C ARG A 529 -11.39 -17.69 3.31
N GLU A 530 -11.03 -18.60 2.40
CA GLU A 530 -10.61 -19.98 2.73
C GLU A 530 -9.10 -20.20 2.52
N ASP A 531 -8.33 -19.15 2.23
CA ASP A 531 -6.89 -19.26 2.08
C ASP A 531 -6.17 -19.44 3.43
N ILE A 532 -4.98 -20.04 3.37
CA ILE A 532 -4.19 -20.41 4.57
C ILE A 532 -3.93 -19.18 5.45
N GLN A 533 -3.64 -18.01 4.86
CA GLN A 533 -3.33 -16.81 5.62
C GLN A 533 -4.55 -16.29 6.39
N ALA A 534 -5.74 -16.32 5.78
CA ALA A 534 -6.97 -15.94 6.47
C ALA A 534 -7.25 -16.83 7.69
N LEU A 535 -7.07 -18.15 7.55
CA LEU A 535 -7.22 -19.10 8.67
C LEU A 535 -6.21 -18.86 9.79
N GLU A 536 -4.95 -18.57 9.46
CA GLU A 536 -3.92 -18.22 10.44
C GLU A 536 -4.24 -16.90 11.17
N ILE A 537 -4.78 -15.91 10.47
CA ILE A 537 -5.19 -14.64 11.08
C ILE A 537 -6.39 -14.86 12.01
N ILE A 538 -7.39 -15.65 11.60
CA ILE A 538 -8.53 -16.00 12.46
C ILE A 538 -8.06 -16.69 13.74
N ASP A 539 -7.15 -17.67 13.64
CA ASP A 539 -6.59 -18.35 14.80
C ASP A 539 -5.89 -17.37 15.75
N LYS A 540 -5.05 -16.46 15.21
CA LYS A 540 -4.39 -15.39 15.99
C LYS A 540 -5.38 -14.43 16.66
N ILE A 541 -6.49 -14.09 15.99
CA ILE A 541 -7.55 -13.25 16.58
C ILE A 541 -8.13 -13.95 17.81
N TYR A 542 -8.50 -15.23 17.70
CA TYR A 542 -9.05 -15.99 18.82
C TYR A 542 -8.03 -16.22 19.94
N GLU A 543 -6.75 -16.42 19.61
CA GLU A 543 -5.66 -16.49 20.59
C GLU A 543 -5.56 -15.16 21.37
N LYS A 544 -5.62 -14.02 20.67
CA LYS A 544 -5.56 -12.69 21.27
C LYS A 544 -6.79 -12.41 22.13
N ILE A 545 -7.98 -12.80 21.69
CA ILE A 545 -9.22 -12.71 22.46
C ILE A 545 -9.08 -13.54 23.75
N ALA A 546 -8.61 -14.78 23.65
CA ALA A 546 -8.43 -15.66 24.80
C ALA A 546 -7.44 -15.08 25.82
N THR A 547 -6.36 -14.43 25.37
CA THR A 547 -5.27 -13.99 26.26
C THR A 547 -5.40 -12.56 26.77
N HIS A 548 -5.99 -11.64 25.99
CA HIS A 548 -5.92 -10.18 26.27
C HIS A 548 -7.27 -9.46 26.31
N ALA A 549 -8.34 -9.98 25.69
CA ALA A 549 -9.64 -9.31 25.73
C ALA A 549 -10.16 -9.21 27.18
N ASP A 550 -11.06 -8.29 27.48
CA ASP A 550 -11.79 -8.31 28.76
C ASP A 550 -12.79 -9.49 28.80
N SER A 551 -13.27 -9.84 30.00
CA SER A 551 -14.14 -11.01 30.16
C SER A 551 -15.49 -10.88 29.46
N GLY A 552 -16.04 -9.68 29.28
CA GLY A 552 -17.30 -9.47 28.57
C GLY A 552 -17.14 -9.78 27.08
N THR A 553 -16.16 -9.11 26.45
CA THR A 553 -15.80 -9.33 25.05
C THR A 553 -15.42 -10.79 24.78
N PHE A 554 -14.59 -11.39 25.66
CA PHE A 554 -14.22 -12.80 25.54
C PHE A 554 -15.45 -13.73 25.50
N LEU A 555 -16.40 -13.54 26.41
CA LEU A 555 -17.59 -14.40 26.47
C LEU A 555 -18.52 -14.16 25.28
N GLU A 556 -18.61 -12.93 24.77
CA GLU A 556 -19.40 -12.62 23.56
C GLU A 556 -18.93 -13.46 22.36
N PHE A 557 -17.63 -13.45 22.05
CA PHE A 557 -17.07 -14.23 20.94
C PHE A 557 -17.13 -15.74 21.18
N VAL A 558 -16.81 -16.18 22.39
CA VAL A 558 -16.66 -17.61 22.69
C VAL A 558 -18.00 -18.33 22.84
N PHE A 559 -19.11 -17.61 23.05
CA PHE A 559 -20.46 -18.19 23.07
C PHE A 559 -21.21 -18.08 21.75
N ASP A 560 -20.69 -17.33 20.78
CA ASP A 560 -21.21 -17.27 19.42
C ASP A 560 -20.77 -18.49 18.58
N GLU A 561 -21.03 -18.45 17.29
CA GLU A 561 -20.52 -19.42 16.31
C GLU A 561 -19.00 -19.31 16.16
N ILE A 562 -18.33 -20.45 16.30
CA ILE A 562 -16.88 -20.53 16.34
C ILE A 562 -16.40 -21.09 15.02
N PRO A 563 -15.40 -20.47 14.38
CA PRO A 563 -14.85 -20.97 13.12
C PRO A 563 -14.25 -22.36 13.31
N GLU A 564 -14.44 -23.21 12.30
CA GLU A 564 -13.69 -24.46 12.20
C GLU A 564 -12.22 -24.17 11.90
N GLY A 565 -11.32 -25.04 12.36
CA GLY A 565 -9.89 -24.96 12.01
C GLY A 565 -9.01 -24.17 12.98
N LEU A 566 -9.52 -23.76 14.15
CA LEU A 566 -8.67 -23.22 15.22
C LEU A 566 -7.60 -24.23 15.63
N THR A 567 -6.41 -23.73 15.97
CA THR A 567 -5.33 -24.59 16.41
C THR A 567 -5.62 -25.15 17.81
N SER A 568 -5.10 -26.35 18.08
CA SER A 568 -5.28 -26.98 19.39
C SER A 568 -4.73 -26.15 20.56
N ALA A 569 -3.75 -25.27 20.30
CA ALA A 569 -3.22 -24.32 21.28
C ALA A 569 -4.23 -23.23 21.61
N THR A 570 -4.84 -22.61 20.60
CA THR A 570 -5.90 -21.60 20.74
C THR A 570 -7.12 -22.18 21.45
N GLU A 571 -7.59 -23.35 21.03
CA GLU A 571 -8.71 -24.05 21.69
C GLU A 571 -8.42 -24.30 23.18
N ASN A 572 -7.19 -24.73 23.51
CA ASN A 572 -6.78 -24.94 24.90
C ASN A 572 -6.72 -23.61 25.68
N ALA A 573 -6.27 -22.52 25.07
CA ALA A 573 -6.24 -21.20 25.71
C ALA A 573 -7.66 -20.69 26.03
N ILE A 574 -8.60 -20.85 25.09
CA ILE A 574 -10.02 -20.53 25.28
C ILE A 574 -10.60 -21.39 26.40
N ALA A 575 -10.40 -22.71 26.35
CA ALA A 575 -10.91 -23.64 27.36
C ALA A 575 -10.37 -23.31 28.76
N LYS A 576 -9.07 -23.03 28.87
CA LYS A 576 -8.44 -22.63 30.14
C LYS A 576 -9.12 -21.39 30.72
N ARG A 577 -9.30 -20.35 29.91
CA ARG A 577 -9.93 -19.12 30.37
C ARG A 577 -11.39 -19.32 30.76
N LEU A 578 -12.14 -20.15 30.03
CA LEU A 578 -13.51 -20.53 30.43
C LEU A 578 -13.56 -21.25 31.77
N ILE A 579 -12.62 -22.17 32.04
CA ILE A 579 -12.49 -22.88 33.32
C ILE A 579 -12.21 -21.87 34.45
N ASP A 580 -11.29 -20.94 34.23
CA ASP A 580 -10.93 -19.90 35.20
C ASP A 580 -12.12 -18.98 35.52
N LEU A 581 -13.01 -18.75 34.54
CA LEU A 581 -14.26 -18.00 34.69
C LEU A 581 -15.45 -18.83 35.21
N GLY A 582 -15.29 -20.15 35.38
CA GLY A 582 -16.33 -21.05 35.89
C GLY A 582 -17.29 -21.62 34.83
N PHE A 583 -17.04 -21.42 33.54
CA PHE A 583 -17.85 -21.95 32.43
C PHE A 583 -17.40 -23.34 31.99
N TYR A 584 -17.43 -24.29 32.91
CA TYR A 584 -16.86 -25.63 32.70
C TYR A 584 -17.49 -26.38 31.52
N GLU A 585 -18.81 -26.39 31.39
CA GLU A 585 -19.47 -27.11 30.29
C GLU A 585 -19.14 -26.52 28.91
N ARG A 586 -19.04 -25.18 28.80
CA ARG A 586 -18.60 -24.55 27.54
C ARG A 586 -17.13 -24.84 27.27
N ALA A 587 -16.26 -24.89 28.28
CA ALA A 587 -14.85 -25.24 28.09
C ALA A 587 -14.69 -26.63 27.45
N ARG A 588 -15.56 -27.60 27.79
CA ARG A 588 -15.51 -28.96 27.25
C ARG A 588 -15.69 -29.01 25.74
N SER A 589 -16.48 -28.13 25.14
CA SER A 589 -16.71 -28.16 23.68
C SER A 589 -15.45 -27.84 22.88
N PHE A 590 -14.49 -27.11 23.45
CA PHE A 590 -13.19 -26.82 22.83
C PHE A 590 -12.15 -27.92 23.07
N LEU A 591 -12.45 -28.86 23.96
CA LEU A 591 -11.51 -29.89 24.34
C LEU A 591 -11.83 -31.22 23.65
N THR A 592 -12.78 -31.30 22.72
CA THR A 592 -13.17 -32.55 22.06
C THR A 592 -12.25 -32.95 20.91
N GLY A 593 -11.66 -31.97 20.20
CA GLY A 593 -10.82 -32.21 19.03
C GLY A 593 -9.51 -32.94 19.35
N ASP A 594 -8.86 -33.43 18.30
CA ASP A 594 -7.52 -34.01 18.38
C ASP A 594 -6.47 -32.92 18.64
N ALA A 595 -5.42 -33.28 19.37
CA ALA A 595 -4.29 -32.39 19.65
C ALA A 595 -3.00 -33.22 19.61
N GLU A 596 -1.89 -32.57 19.25
CA GLU A 596 -0.59 -33.22 19.17
C GLU A 596 0.39 -32.72 20.24
N ARG A 597 1.38 -33.55 20.57
CA ARG A 597 2.54 -33.21 21.41
C ARG A 597 2.14 -32.51 22.73
N ALA A 598 2.67 -31.30 22.96
CA ALA A 598 2.44 -30.53 24.18
C ALA A 598 0.97 -30.09 24.33
N ALA A 599 0.29 -29.74 23.22
CA ALA A 599 -1.11 -29.35 23.25
C ALA A 599 -2.01 -30.54 23.65
N ALA A 600 -1.65 -31.76 23.25
CA ALA A 600 -2.34 -32.98 23.69
C ALA A 600 -2.22 -33.22 25.19
N ALA A 601 -1.01 -33.02 25.75
CA ALA A 601 -0.78 -33.15 27.18
C ALA A 601 -1.58 -32.08 27.97
N GLU A 602 -1.53 -30.82 27.53
CA GLU A 602 -2.27 -29.73 28.19
C GLU A 602 -3.78 -29.94 28.13
N ARG A 603 -4.31 -30.35 26.97
CA ARG A 603 -5.73 -30.63 26.76
C ARG A 603 -6.27 -31.65 27.75
N ARG A 604 -5.48 -32.67 28.11
CA ARG A 604 -5.89 -33.68 29.10
C ARG A 604 -6.02 -33.11 30.51
N TYR A 605 -5.12 -32.21 30.92
CA TYR A 605 -5.28 -31.51 32.20
C TYR A 605 -6.51 -30.60 32.19
N LEU A 606 -6.73 -29.86 31.11
CA LEU A 606 -7.90 -28.99 30.98
C LEU A 606 -9.21 -29.78 30.98
N ARG A 607 -9.27 -30.95 30.34
CA ARG A 607 -10.41 -31.88 30.43
C ARG A 607 -10.69 -32.28 31.88
N ALA A 608 -9.64 -32.59 32.64
CA ALA A 608 -9.78 -32.95 34.04
C ALA A 608 -10.23 -31.76 34.91
N GLU A 609 -9.62 -30.59 34.73
CA GLU A 609 -9.97 -29.36 35.45
C GLU A 609 -11.42 -28.93 35.18
N SER A 610 -11.85 -29.01 33.92
CA SER A 610 -13.22 -28.76 33.52
C SER A 610 -14.20 -29.76 34.14
N ALA A 611 -13.88 -31.06 34.12
CA ALA A 611 -14.73 -32.09 34.72
C ALA A 611 -14.83 -31.95 36.25
N LEU A 612 -13.72 -31.58 36.92
CA LEU A 612 -13.71 -31.27 38.35
C LEU A 612 -14.63 -30.10 38.70
N GLY A 613 -14.64 -29.04 37.89
CA GLY A 613 -15.51 -27.88 38.11
C GLY A 613 -17.00 -28.19 37.88
N ALA A 614 -17.30 -29.15 37.00
CA ALA A 614 -18.66 -29.62 36.74
C ALA A 614 -19.11 -30.77 37.67
N ASP A 615 -18.35 -31.06 38.75
CA ASP A 615 -18.59 -32.17 39.68
C ASP A 615 -18.61 -33.58 39.02
N ASP A 616 -18.06 -33.74 37.81
CA ASP A 616 -17.89 -35.04 37.14
C ASP A 616 -16.51 -35.64 37.45
N PHE A 617 -16.35 -36.09 38.69
CA PHE A 617 -15.08 -36.62 39.19
C PHE A 617 -14.63 -37.89 38.45
N ALA A 618 -15.56 -38.69 37.90
CA ALA A 618 -15.23 -39.91 37.17
C ALA A 618 -14.56 -39.58 35.83
N LEU A 619 -15.11 -38.61 35.10
CA LEU A 619 -14.52 -38.12 33.86
C LEU A 619 -13.16 -37.45 34.10
N ALA A 620 -13.01 -36.71 35.21
CA ALA A 620 -11.72 -36.13 35.58
C ALA A 620 -10.64 -37.21 35.77
N MET A 621 -10.98 -38.33 36.40
CA MET A 621 -10.06 -39.45 36.59
C MET A 621 -9.69 -40.13 35.26
N ASP A 622 -10.64 -40.31 34.35
CA ASP A 622 -10.41 -40.88 33.02
C ASP A 622 -9.46 -40.00 32.19
N ALA A 623 -9.68 -38.68 32.20
CA ALA A 623 -8.82 -37.73 31.50
C ALA A 623 -7.35 -37.80 31.95
N LEU A 624 -7.10 -38.12 33.23
CA LEU A 624 -5.78 -38.23 33.86
C LEU A 624 -5.14 -39.63 33.78
N LEU A 625 -5.79 -40.59 33.11
CA LEU A 625 -5.34 -41.98 33.09
C LEU A 625 -3.91 -42.14 32.53
N GLY A 626 -3.01 -42.71 33.32
CA GLY A 626 -1.60 -42.88 32.93
C GLY A 626 -0.70 -41.64 33.11
N MET A 627 -1.24 -40.51 33.59
CA MET A 627 -0.47 -39.31 33.91
C MET A 627 0.02 -39.36 35.37
N THR A 628 1.33 -39.26 35.57
CA THR A 628 1.99 -39.55 36.86
C THR A 628 2.79 -38.39 37.45
N ASP A 629 2.85 -37.25 36.76
CA ASP A 629 3.46 -36.02 37.21
C ASP A 629 2.70 -35.38 38.40
N GLU A 630 3.27 -34.30 38.93
CA GLU A 630 2.74 -33.62 40.12
C GLU A 630 1.37 -32.96 39.89
N ARG A 631 1.13 -32.35 38.72
CA ARG A 631 -0.15 -31.72 38.39
C ARG A 631 -1.25 -32.78 38.28
N ALA A 632 -0.97 -33.90 37.60
CA ALA A 632 -1.92 -35.01 37.52
C ALA A 632 -2.25 -35.59 38.91
N ARG A 633 -1.28 -35.72 39.81
CA ARG A 633 -1.51 -36.18 41.19
C ARG A 633 -2.40 -35.23 41.97
N ALA A 634 -2.17 -33.92 41.87
CA ALA A 634 -2.97 -32.90 42.53
C ALA A 634 -4.44 -32.93 42.02
N LEU A 635 -4.64 -33.02 40.71
CA LEU A 635 -5.99 -33.10 40.13
C LEU A 635 -6.70 -34.41 40.50
N ARG A 636 -6.00 -35.55 40.52
CA ARG A 636 -6.56 -36.83 41.01
C ARG A 636 -6.95 -36.76 42.49
N ALA A 637 -6.14 -36.12 43.32
CA ALA A 637 -6.47 -35.93 44.73
C ALA A 637 -7.75 -35.12 44.90
N ARG A 638 -7.90 -34.01 44.16
CA ARG A 638 -9.15 -33.21 44.12
C ARG A 638 -10.35 -34.03 43.67
N ALA A 639 -10.21 -34.89 42.66
CA ALA A 639 -11.28 -35.78 42.22
C ALA A 639 -11.72 -36.75 43.33
N TYR A 640 -10.76 -37.40 44.00
CA TYR A 640 -11.04 -38.28 45.13
C TYR A 640 -11.68 -37.54 46.31
N GLU A 641 -11.28 -36.30 46.59
CA GLU A 641 -11.92 -35.48 47.62
C GLU A 641 -13.38 -35.19 47.30
N GLY A 642 -13.68 -34.83 46.05
CA GLY A 642 -15.06 -34.62 45.57
C GLY A 642 -15.93 -35.87 45.69
N MET A 643 -15.35 -37.06 45.47
CA MET A 643 -16.01 -38.35 45.70
C MET A 643 -16.13 -38.75 47.19
N GLY A 644 -15.61 -37.94 48.12
CA GLY A 644 -15.55 -38.27 49.55
C GLY A 644 -14.50 -39.33 49.93
N GLN A 645 -13.60 -39.69 49.00
CA GLN A 645 -12.56 -40.71 49.19
C GLN A 645 -11.25 -40.09 49.73
N HIS A 646 -11.31 -39.45 50.89
CA HIS A 646 -10.19 -38.66 51.42
C HIS A 646 -8.88 -39.44 51.63
N ARG A 647 -8.95 -40.74 51.96
CA ARG A 647 -7.74 -41.60 52.03
C ARG A 647 -7.09 -41.80 50.67
N ALA A 648 -7.90 -42.04 49.65
CA ALA A 648 -7.41 -42.19 48.28
C ALA A 648 -6.81 -40.86 47.77
N ALA A 649 -7.46 -39.74 48.07
CA ALA A 649 -6.95 -38.40 47.79
C ALA A 649 -5.57 -38.16 48.39
N LEU A 650 -5.41 -38.40 49.70
CA LEU A 650 -4.11 -38.23 50.36
C LEU A 650 -3.04 -39.20 49.83
N SER A 651 -3.43 -40.42 49.46
CA SER A 651 -2.50 -41.40 48.88
C SER A 651 -2.05 -41.06 47.45
N ALA A 652 -2.83 -40.27 46.73
CA ALA A 652 -2.49 -39.82 45.39
C ALA A 652 -1.41 -38.72 45.40
N LEU A 653 -1.24 -38.03 46.53
CA LEU A 653 -0.29 -36.95 46.71
C LEU A 653 1.08 -37.43 47.21
N ASN A 654 2.12 -36.66 46.91
CA ASN A 654 3.41 -36.79 47.57
C ASN A 654 3.42 -36.03 48.90
N ILE A 655 4.31 -36.42 49.81
CA ILE A 655 4.43 -35.85 51.16
C ILE A 655 4.63 -34.32 51.15
N ASN A 656 5.35 -33.78 50.15
CA ASN A 656 5.68 -32.35 50.07
C ASN A 656 4.80 -31.56 49.08
N GLN A 657 3.69 -32.13 48.58
CA GLN A 657 2.82 -31.43 47.63
C GLN A 657 1.92 -30.42 48.35
N SER A 658 1.83 -29.21 47.81
CA SER A 658 1.00 -28.11 48.36
C SER A 658 -0.48 -28.46 48.46
N ALA A 659 -0.97 -29.41 47.65
CA ALA A 659 -2.35 -29.91 47.71
C ALA A 659 -2.66 -30.73 48.98
N SER A 660 -1.66 -31.14 49.76
CA SER A 660 -1.83 -31.89 51.01
C SER A 660 -2.19 -30.95 52.16
N SER A 661 -3.45 -30.49 52.21
CA SER A 661 -3.90 -29.61 53.30
C SER A 661 -4.06 -30.37 54.63
N PRO A 662 -3.85 -29.73 55.79
CA PRO A 662 -4.16 -30.32 57.10
C PRO A 662 -5.61 -30.81 57.19
N THR A 663 -6.55 -30.10 56.56
CA THR A 663 -7.96 -30.52 56.47
C THR A 663 -8.13 -31.84 55.73
N LEU A 664 -7.41 -32.06 54.63
CA LEU A 664 -7.42 -33.34 53.90
C LEU A 664 -6.83 -34.46 54.77
N GLN A 665 -5.70 -34.21 55.43
CA GLN A 665 -5.07 -35.19 56.33
C GLN A 665 -6.01 -35.59 57.47
N PHE A 666 -6.74 -34.63 58.04
CA PHE A 666 -7.77 -34.86 59.03
C PHE A 666 -8.90 -35.74 58.49
N ARG A 667 -9.48 -35.38 57.34
CA ARG A 667 -10.56 -36.16 56.71
C ARG A 667 -10.12 -37.56 56.28
N ALA A 668 -8.84 -37.74 55.94
CA ALA A 668 -8.25 -39.03 55.62
C ALA A 668 -7.95 -39.89 56.87
N GLY A 669 -7.94 -39.30 58.07
CA GLY A 669 -7.55 -39.95 59.31
C GLY A 669 -6.03 -40.18 59.42
N ALA A 670 -5.23 -39.32 58.81
CA ALA A 670 -3.77 -39.39 58.83
C ALA A 670 -3.18 -38.73 60.09
N TRP A 671 -3.59 -39.20 61.27
CA TRP A 671 -3.27 -38.59 62.57
C TRP A 671 -1.77 -38.42 62.80
N GLU A 672 -0.95 -39.39 62.39
CA GLU A 672 0.52 -39.31 62.54
C GLU A 672 1.17 -38.19 61.73
N ARG A 673 0.56 -37.78 60.61
CA ARG A 673 1.09 -36.67 59.79
C ARG A 673 0.69 -35.32 60.38
N LEU A 674 -0.54 -35.23 60.91
CA LEU A 674 -1.09 -34.02 61.50
C LEU A 674 -0.35 -33.53 62.75
N THR A 675 0.34 -34.41 63.49
CA THR A 675 1.09 -33.99 64.69
C THR A 675 2.32 -33.13 64.38
N VAL A 676 2.82 -33.19 63.14
CA VAL A 676 4.01 -32.45 62.69
C VAL A 676 3.61 -31.21 61.85
N GLU A 677 2.32 -31.02 61.58
CA GLU A 677 1.80 -29.86 60.87
C GLU A 677 1.73 -28.63 61.77
N ASP A 678 1.87 -27.44 61.16
CA ASP A 678 1.83 -26.15 61.85
C ASP A 678 0.43 -25.75 62.36
N ASP A 679 -0.60 -26.55 62.04
CA ASP A 679 -1.98 -26.31 62.43
C ASP A 679 -2.24 -26.74 63.89
N GLU A 680 -2.19 -25.79 64.82
CA GLU A 680 -2.29 -26.03 66.26
C GLU A 680 -3.57 -26.80 66.66
N VAL A 681 -4.71 -26.50 66.04
CA VAL A 681 -5.99 -27.15 66.38
C VAL A 681 -6.00 -28.61 65.93
N LEU A 682 -5.62 -28.87 64.67
CA LEU A 682 -5.63 -30.23 64.13
C LEU A 682 -4.48 -31.08 64.70
N SER A 683 -3.33 -30.48 64.96
CA SER A 683 -2.18 -31.13 65.59
C SER A 683 -2.49 -31.52 67.03
N ALA A 684 -3.03 -30.61 67.85
CA ALA A 684 -3.45 -30.92 69.23
C ALA A 684 -4.53 -32.02 69.26
N PHE A 685 -5.50 -31.96 68.35
CA PHE A 685 -6.49 -33.02 68.23
C PHE A 685 -5.87 -34.37 67.83
N ALA A 686 -4.97 -34.39 66.84
CA ALA A 686 -4.27 -35.61 66.42
C ALA A 686 -3.44 -36.21 67.57
N HIS A 687 -2.77 -35.39 68.38
CA HIS A 687 -2.09 -35.84 69.59
C HIS A 687 -3.05 -36.51 70.58
N THR A 688 -4.25 -35.96 70.81
CA THR A 688 -5.24 -36.60 71.70
C THR A 688 -5.76 -37.93 71.17
N VAL A 689 -5.88 -38.10 69.84
CA VAL A 689 -6.34 -39.35 69.21
C VAL A 689 -5.27 -40.45 69.27
N LEU A 690 -3.98 -40.09 69.16
CA LEU A 690 -2.88 -41.05 69.17
C LEU A 690 -2.52 -41.56 70.59
N VAL A 691 -2.87 -40.83 71.64
CA VAL A 691 -2.66 -41.28 73.03
C VAL A 691 -3.76 -42.28 73.40
N ALA A 692 -3.36 -43.56 73.54
CA ALA A 692 -4.28 -44.60 73.98
C ALA A 692 -4.84 -44.29 75.38
N PRO A 693 -6.16 -44.45 75.62
CA PRO A 693 -6.71 -44.32 76.96
C PRO A 693 -6.12 -45.38 77.89
N SER A 694 -5.79 -44.97 79.13
CA SER A 694 -5.29 -45.90 80.14
C SER A 694 -6.43 -46.76 80.68
N ASP A 695 -6.43 -48.05 80.34
CA ASP A 695 -7.37 -49.05 80.89
C ASP A 695 -6.92 -49.61 82.26
N ALA A 696 -5.76 -49.18 82.76
CA ALA A 696 -5.23 -49.64 84.04
C ALA A 696 -5.96 -48.97 85.21
N PRO A 697 -6.42 -49.72 86.24
CA PRO A 697 -7.02 -49.13 87.42
C PRO A 697 -6.01 -48.24 88.14
N ALA A 698 -6.31 -46.95 88.24
CA ALA A 698 -5.43 -45.96 88.87
C ALA A 698 -5.17 -46.29 90.35
N ALA A 699 -3.95 -46.72 90.63
CA ALA A 699 -3.46 -47.14 91.94
C ALA A 699 -2.99 -45.94 92.79
N THR A 700 -2.57 -44.84 92.16
CA THR A 700 -2.09 -43.64 92.86
C THR A 700 -2.97 -42.40 92.62
N LEU A 701 -2.90 -41.43 93.55
CA LEU A 701 -3.57 -40.13 93.37
C LEU A 701 -2.99 -39.34 92.18
N ALA A 702 -1.71 -39.54 91.87
CA ALA A 702 -1.05 -38.92 90.72
C ALA A 702 -1.67 -39.43 89.41
N GLU A 703 -1.83 -40.75 89.27
CA GLU A 703 -2.49 -41.37 88.10
C GLU A 703 -3.94 -40.89 87.92
N ARG A 704 -4.70 -40.72 89.01
CA ARG A 704 -6.07 -40.20 88.93
C ARG A 704 -6.12 -38.74 88.47
N ARG A 705 -5.15 -37.91 88.87
CA ARG A 705 -5.04 -36.52 88.41
C ARG A 705 -4.69 -36.48 86.93
N GLU A 706 -3.75 -37.33 86.49
CA GLU A 706 -3.35 -37.43 85.09
C GLU A 706 -4.53 -37.78 84.17
N ILE A 707 -5.35 -38.77 84.55
CA ILE A 707 -6.56 -39.14 83.79
C ILE A 707 -7.57 -37.98 83.70
N LEU A 708 -7.73 -37.20 84.79
CA LEU A 708 -8.63 -36.03 84.78
C LEU A 708 -8.11 -34.92 83.87
N THR A 709 -6.81 -34.65 83.89
CA THR A 709 -6.16 -33.68 82.98
C THR A 709 -6.32 -34.14 81.53
N GLN A 710 -6.00 -35.40 81.22
CA GLN A 710 -6.17 -35.98 79.88
C GLN A 710 -7.63 -35.87 79.38
N SER A 711 -8.61 -36.06 80.26
CA SER A 711 -10.03 -35.89 79.95
C SER A 711 -10.43 -34.42 79.73
N GLN A 712 -9.81 -33.47 80.43
CA GLN A 712 -10.01 -32.04 80.20
C GLN A 712 -9.41 -31.63 78.84
N ASP A 713 -8.17 -32.03 78.56
CA ASP A 713 -7.47 -31.72 77.31
C ASP A 713 -8.20 -32.32 76.10
N SER A 714 -8.67 -33.57 76.20
CA SER A 714 -9.47 -34.21 75.14
C SER A 714 -10.78 -33.47 74.86
N ARG A 715 -11.48 -32.99 75.90
CA ARG A 715 -12.70 -32.20 75.72
C ARG A 715 -12.42 -30.85 75.08
N GLN A 716 -11.35 -30.18 75.50
CA GLN A 716 -10.94 -28.91 74.91
C GLN A 716 -10.57 -29.06 73.43
N SER A 717 -9.83 -30.12 73.06
CA SER A 717 -9.48 -30.39 71.66
C SER A 717 -10.72 -30.66 70.79
N VAL A 718 -11.71 -31.40 71.31
CA VAL A 718 -13.00 -31.62 70.62
C VAL A 718 -13.78 -30.31 70.49
N GLU A 719 -13.83 -29.47 71.52
CA GLU A 719 -14.51 -28.18 71.48
C GLU A 719 -13.87 -27.25 70.44
N ASN A 720 -12.54 -27.16 70.41
CA ASN A 720 -11.79 -26.40 69.40
C ASN A 720 -12.07 -26.90 67.97
N LEU A 721 -12.16 -28.23 67.78
CA LEU A 721 -12.50 -28.82 66.49
C LEU A 721 -13.93 -28.48 66.05
N LEU A 722 -14.90 -28.54 66.97
CA LEU A 722 -16.30 -28.18 66.69
C LEU A 722 -16.47 -26.70 66.36
N MET A 723 -15.68 -25.82 67.01
CA MET A 723 -15.63 -24.40 66.67
C MET A 723 -15.01 -24.15 65.28
N ARG A 724 -14.09 -25.00 64.83
CA ARG A 724 -13.48 -24.90 63.49
C ARG A 724 -14.41 -25.37 62.38
N PHE A 725 -15.10 -26.49 62.58
CA PHE A 725 -15.98 -27.10 61.58
C PHE A 725 -17.45 -26.93 61.95
N THR A 726 -17.85 -25.74 62.38
CA THR A 726 -19.25 -25.47 62.76
C THR A 726 -20.18 -25.97 61.66
N ALA A 727 -21.06 -26.90 62.00
CA ALA A 727 -22.13 -27.30 61.10
C ALA A 727 -23.02 -26.08 60.90
N GLU A 728 -22.91 -25.41 59.75
CA GLU A 728 -24.03 -24.62 59.25
C GLU A 728 -25.19 -25.61 59.13
N THR A 729 -26.16 -25.49 60.04
CA THR A 729 -27.46 -26.12 59.88
C THR A 729 -28.01 -25.60 58.56
N GLY A 730 -27.96 -26.44 57.52
CA GLY A 730 -28.50 -26.13 56.20
C GLY A 730 -29.94 -25.64 56.34
N GLY A 731 -30.12 -24.33 56.20
CA GLY A 731 -31.39 -23.75 55.81
C GLY A 731 -31.55 -24.02 54.33
N ASN A 732 -32.51 -24.88 53.99
CA ASN A 732 -32.95 -25.18 52.63
C ASN A 732 -33.10 -23.94 51.75
#